data_AF-A0A0S8DV32-F1
#
_entry.id   AF-A0A0S8DV32-F1
#
_cell.length_a   1.000
_cell.length_b   1.000
_cell.length_c   1.000
_cell.angle_alpha   90.00
_cell.angle_beta   90.00
_cell.angle_gamma   90.00
#
_symmetry.space_group_name_H-M   'P 1'
#
loop_
_entity.id
_entity.type
_entity.pdbx_description
1 polymer ?
#
loop_
_entity_poly.entity_id
_entity_poly.type
_entity_poly.pdbx_seq_one_letter_code
_entity_poly.pdbx_strand_id
1 'polypeptide(L)'
;MGLLDELKQQAEAKKQQEAVERAEQERLIEHAHTEVKPRLARVYTYLSELAEHLNYVQPEIFVSYDIKNGVVLENLRQRDYKVRADSREQLTEFSLTFHCVDEGKLEFEVESKPQIDRRIEFLQDNKLSFTRKEIRDDRLNVSHALFRLEREVPIVFHFKLAADLLGILMTIRNFETLGLKTYALDPARIDDSFLEELGRYILRKDTKFLQLDMSESDRARLRALVAAEKQQQAKTTAEQAKAEQTITQAAATQHEATAANSPATSATPPPSPSEAETVKAEIPPKPADLRDATLYTEFAHCPNPYRKPGRADLARETYVKKLGSLKMFPTQQVQEAARSASALNAVVMKWDKRLELATAILAASYATVAQFYGHYQSRHSAIPEDRDQRDTLTATINLAEQLAIAYKLVFKELFATARGAYLKHRDTLVEAGFRALEMSRLAQRLRAIRYQKLPGAMWSDCNRIFFGLALHNDTAQPLRLTGTTGVRPVSEKRSPGSSTMSSPQDVYLSVQLFGLLDTITWPMRLLHVPDAYLNHLDNALRILPDSAQGMAPGTLITYLDADGPPRFQRREQTHLPAIRVEYSTLFNRLAQDHEALSQMKVLDHFDPTKVSTPLAHLAGKDRIPVVELMLLRLKERQRQHKRHAGGGNESFRLYFGFDDGHQLLQAIAAPYIEGALQKRNLTDNLAQRSAKFTDDQEQLATRWQLVDFSTGGLLLRTQVTAFTTPVEIGQIVTFSPVDKLEQALIGYICRLHRPRDDEIEVAITRVAKYAEAALVQEALGEEAARPVILIQDLDEHWRVIAPADHGYVSGTPLKVTQPNGRTVPARLGNVWLAKNDFTVFELSSPGFDRVVKTEQAKSA
;
A
#
# COMPACT_ATOMS: atom_id res chain seq x y z
N MET A 1 40.16 -19.53 28.80
CA MET A 1 39.26 -20.71 28.91
C MET A 1 39.29 -21.43 27.57
N GLY A 2 39.23 -22.76 27.54
CA GLY A 2 39.44 -23.54 26.33
C GLY A 2 38.17 -23.69 25.49
N LEU A 3 38.31 -23.86 24.18
CA LEU A 3 37.23 -24.09 23.20
C LEU A 3 36.23 -25.19 23.64
N LEU A 4 36.72 -26.20 24.37
CA LEU A 4 35.92 -27.31 24.92
C LEU A 4 35.00 -26.88 26.08
N ASP A 5 35.39 -25.89 26.87
CA ASP A 5 34.57 -25.35 27.95
C ASP A 5 33.48 -24.41 27.39
N GLU A 6 33.80 -23.65 26.34
CA GLU A 6 32.83 -22.82 25.62
C GLU A 6 31.76 -23.67 24.92
N LEU A 7 32.15 -24.77 24.27
CA LEU A 7 31.21 -25.71 23.64
C LEU A 7 30.33 -26.44 24.67
N LYS A 8 30.86 -26.74 25.87
CA LYS A 8 30.05 -27.33 26.96
C LYS A 8 29.03 -26.34 27.50
N GLN A 9 29.42 -25.08 27.73
CA GLN A 9 28.48 -24.04 28.14
C GLN A 9 27.38 -23.79 27.10
N GLN A 10 27.73 -23.78 25.81
CA GLN A 10 26.75 -23.65 24.72
C GLN A 10 25.81 -24.85 24.63
N ALA A 11 26.32 -26.07 24.83
CA ALA A 11 25.49 -27.28 24.85
C ALA A 11 24.54 -27.31 26.06
N GLU A 12 25.00 -26.88 27.24
CA GLU A 12 24.17 -26.77 28.45
C GLU A 12 23.11 -25.67 28.30
N ALA A 13 23.46 -24.50 27.77
CA ALA A 13 22.51 -23.42 27.50
C ALA A 13 21.43 -23.83 26.50
N LYS A 14 21.82 -24.51 25.41
CA LYS A 14 20.87 -25.04 24.41
C LYS A 14 19.94 -26.10 24.99
N LYS A 15 20.47 -26.99 25.84
CA LYS A 15 19.67 -28.02 26.51
C LYS A 15 18.69 -27.41 27.51
N GLN A 16 19.06 -26.32 28.18
CA GLN A 16 18.17 -25.57 29.06
C GLN A 16 17.07 -24.86 28.26
N GLN A 17 17.38 -24.24 27.12
CA GLN A 17 16.41 -23.57 26.26
C GLN A 17 15.39 -24.55 25.67
N GLU A 18 15.84 -25.71 25.16
CA GLU A 18 14.96 -26.79 24.68
C GLU A 18 14.07 -27.36 25.80
N ALA A 19 14.55 -27.39 27.05
CA ALA A 19 13.76 -27.84 28.19
C ALA A 19 12.69 -26.81 28.59
N VAL A 20 12.98 -25.51 28.50
CA VAL A 20 12.01 -24.43 28.75
C VAL A 20 10.91 -24.43 27.68
N GLU A 21 11.27 -24.54 26.40
CA GLU A 21 10.28 -24.59 25.31
C GLU A 21 9.36 -25.83 25.41
N ARG A 22 9.91 -26.99 25.76
CA ARG A 22 9.09 -28.19 26.01
C ARG A 22 8.17 -28.01 27.21
N ALA A 23 8.67 -27.45 28.30
CA ALA A 23 7.85 -27.18 29.48
C ALA A 23 6.71 -26.19 29.20
N GLU A 24 6.93 -25.18 28.35
CA GLU A 24 5.88 -24.25 27.92
C GLU A 24 4.85 -24.92 27.00
N GLN A 25 5.28 -25.73 26.04
CA GLN A 25 4.36 -26.49 25.18
C GLN A 25 3.53 -27.51 25.97
N GLU A 26 4.15 -28.22 26.92
CA GLU A 26 3.45 -29.15 27.81
C GLU A 26 2.40 -28.42 28.65
N ARG A 27 2.73 -27.23 29.19
CA ARG A 27 1.79 -26.38 29.93
C ARG A 27 0.60 -25.93 29.08
N LEU A 28 0.83 -25.54 27.82
CA LEU A 28 -0.24 -25.12 26.90
C LEU A 28 -1.16 -26.30 26.54
N ILE A 29 -0.59 -27.48 26.29
CA ILE A 29 -1.35 -28.70 26.01
C ILE A 29 -2.17 -29.11 27.24
N GLU A 30 -1.58 -29.03 28.43
CA GLU A 30 -2.25 -29.33 29.70
C GLU A 30 -3.39 -28.35 29.98
N HIS A 31 -3.19 -27.04 29.75
CA HIS A 31 -4.24 -26.04 29.87
C HIS A 31 -5.38 -26.27 28.86
N ALA A 32 -5.06 -26.59 27.61
CA ALA A 32 -6.05 -26.89 26.59
C ALA A 32 -6.90 -28.12 26.95
N HIS A 33 -6.27 -29.16 27.50
CA HIS A 33 -6.96 -30.36 27.96
C HIS A 33 -7.81 -30.11 29.20
N THR A 34 -7.35 -29.27 30.12
CA THR A 34 -7.98 -29.04 31.43
C THR A 34 -9.11 -28.01 31.36
N GLU A 35 -8.97 -26.94 30.56
CA GLU A 35 -9.92 -25.83 30.54
C GLU A 35 -10.67 -25.69 29.22
N VAL A 36 -9.97 -25.77 28.08
CA VAL A 36 -10.57 -25.39 26.78
C VAL A 36 -11.46 -26.50 26.21
N LYS A 37 -10.96 -27.75 26.18
CA LYS A 37 -11.71 -28.91 25.65
C LYS A 37 -13.00 -29.20 26.42
N PRO A 38 -13.04 -29.19 27.77
CA PRO A 38 -14.29 -29.40 28.50
C PRO A 38 -15.34 -28.32 28.22
N ARG A 39 -14.92 -27.07 28.02
CA ARG A 39 -15.83 -25.96 27.67
C ARG A 39 -16.37 -26.14 26.25
N LEU A 40 -15.53 -26.53 25.29
CA LEU A 40 -15.97 -26.84 23.94
C LEU A 40 -16.99 -27.99 23.92
N ALA A 41 -16.74 -29.06 24.69
CA ALA A 41 -17.66 -30.18 24.86
C ALA A 41 -19.00 -29.74 25.45
N ARG A 42 -18.98 -28.84 26.43
CA ARG A 42 -20.21 -28.28 27.02
C ARG A 42 -21.07 -27.52 25.99
N VAL A 43 -20.45 -26.71 25.13
CA VAL A 43 -21.18 -26.02 24.04
C VAL A 43 -21.77 -27.05 23.07
N TYR A 44 -21.01 -28.09 22.72
CA TYR A 44 -21.48 -29.16 21.84
C TYR A 44 -22.70 -29.89 22.41
N THR A 45 -22.66 -30.29 23.69
CA THR A 45 -23.79 -30.97 24.35
C THR A 45 -25.03 -30.07 24.34
N TYR A 46 -24.89 -28.82 24.77
CA TYR A 46 -25.98 -27.85 24.79
C TYR A 46 -26.61 -27.65 23.41
N LEU A 47 -25.80 -27.45 22.37
CA LEU A 47 -26.31 -27.23 21.01
C LEU A 47 -26.93 -28.49 20.40
N SER A 48 -26.47 -29.68 20.80
CA SER A 48 -27.06 -30.95 20.37
C SER A 48 -28.45 -31.13 20.97
N GLU A 49 -28.61 -30.92 22.28
CA GLU A 49 -29.92 -30.94 22.94
C GLU A 49 -30.87 -29.86 22.38
N LEU A 50 -30.35 -28.64 22.17
CA LEU A 50 -31.12 -27.55 21.57
C LEU A 50 -31.59 -27.93 20.16
N ALA A 51 -30.72 -28.49 19.32
CA ALA A 51 -31.10 -28.92 17.97
C ALA A 51 -32.19 -30.00 17.98
N GLU A 52 -32.10 -30.98 18.89
CA GLU A 52 -33.13 -32.01 19.07
C GLU A 52 -34.49 -31.40 19.45
N HIS A 53 -34.51 -30.51 20.43
CA HIS A 53 -35.73 -29.83 20.85
C HIS A 53 -36.31 -28.92 19.77
N LEU A 54 -35.47 -28.17 19.03
CA LEU A 54 -35.92 -27.30 17.95
C LEU A 54 -36.49 -28.09 16.76
N ASN A 55 -35.92 -29.24 16.45
CA ASN A 55 -36.46 -30.13 15.41
C ASN A 55 -37.80 -30.76 15.82
N TYR A 56 -38.03 -30.98 17.12
CA TYR A 56 -39.30 -31.47 17.65
C TYR A 56 -40.39 -30.39 17.71
N VAL A 57 -40.07 -29.22 18.27
CA VAL A 57 -41.01 -28.11 18.47
C VAL A 57 -41.31 -27.35 17.18
N GLN A 58 -40.35 -27.30 16.26
CA GLN A 58 -40.45 -26.60 14.97
C GLN A 58 -41.00 -25.16 15.07
N PRO A 59 -40.38 -24.28 15.88
CA PRO A 59 -40.87 -22.92 16.08
C PRO A 59 -40.98 -22.13 14.77
N GLU A 60 -41.96 -21.24 14.68
CA GLU A 60 -42.18 -20.38 13.53
C GLU A 60 -41.27 -19.15 13.57
N ILE A 61 -40.02 -19.33 13.11
CA ILE A 61 -39.03 -18.26 13.02
C ILE A 61 -38.84 -17.89 11.55
N PHE A 62 -39.23 -16.66 11.19
CA PHE A 62 -39.14 -16.13 9.84
C PHE A 62 -38.01 -15.10 9.72
N VAL A 63 -37.29 -15.16 8.61
CA VAL A 63 -36.10 -14.34 8.36
C VAL A 63 -36.11 -13.84 6.93
N SER A 64 -35.62 -12.62 6.72
CA SER A 64 -35.41 -12.06 5.40
C SER A 64 -33.93 -11.76 5.15
N TYR A 65 -33.43 -12.02 3.94
CA TYR A 65 -32.07 -11.70 3.52
C TYR A 65 -32.07 -10.83 2.26
N ASP A 66 -31.23 -9.79 2.27
CA ASP A 66 -30.96 -8.96 1.09
C ASP A 66 -29.83 -9.57 0.24
N ILE A 67 -30.13 -9.82 -1.04
CA ILE A 67 -29.19 -10.36 -2.05
C ILE A 67 -28.55 -9.24 -2.88
N LYS A 68 -28.54 -8.00 -2.38
CA LYS A 68 -28.02 -6.78 -3.02
C LYS A 68 -28.74 -6.41 -4.32
N ASN A 69 -28.82 -5.10 -4.57
CA ASN A 69 -29.58 -4.46 -5.67
C ASN A 69 -31.11 -4.58 -5.51
N GLY A 70 -31.63 -4.60 -4.27
CA GLY A 70 -33.07 -4.55 -3.99
C GLY A 70 -33.81 -5.88 -4.10
N VAL A 71 -33.08 -6.98 -4.29
CA VAL A 71 -33.65 -8.34 -4.35
C VAL A 71 -33.60 -8.95 -2.95
N VAL A 72 -34.76 -9.17 -2.34
CA VAL A 72 -34.89 -9.68 -0.97
C VAL A 72 -35.54 -11.07 -0.97
N LEU A 73 -34.92 -12.03 -0.28
CA LEU A 73 -35.58 -13.27 0.12
C LEU A 73 -36.34 -12.98 1.40
N GLU A 74 -37.67 -12.96 1.34
CA GLU A 74 -38.52 -12.68 2.49
C GLU A 74 -39.13 -13.96 3.06
N ASN A 75 -39.50 -13.92 4.34
CA ASN A 75 -40.31 -14.96 5.00
C ASN A 75 -39.71 -16.39 4.97
N LEU A 76 -38.38 -16.51 4.99
CA LEU A 76 -37.73 -17.82 5.08
C LEU A 76 -37.89 -18.41 6.48
N ARG A 77 -38.42 -19.63 6.58
CA ARG A 77 -38.60 -20.34 7.84
C ARG A 77 -37.34 -21.11 8.23
N GLN A 78 -36.89 -20.95 9.46
CA GLN A 78 -35.74 -21.67 10.02
C GLN A 78 -36.12 -23.13 10.37
N ARG A 79 -35.40 -24.13 9.82
CA ARG A 79 -35.64 -25.57 10.06
C ARG A 79 -34.38 -26.43 9.87
N ASP A 80 -34.49 -27.72 10.17
CA ASP A 80 -33.48 -28.76 9.93
C ASP A 80 -32.14 -28.57 10.66
N TYR A 81 -32.19 -28.43 11.99
CA TYR A 81 -30.99 -28.27 12.82
C TYR A 81 -30.22 -29.58 12.92
N LYS A 82 -28.92 -29.55 12.63
CA LYS A 82 -28.03 -30.70 12.69
C LYS A 82 -26.70 -30.30 13.31
N VAL A 83 -26.22 -31.08 14.27
CA VAL A 83 -24.89 -30.91 14.85
C VAL A 83 -23.97 -32.04 14.37
N ARG A 84 -22.79 -31.68 13.87
CA ARG A 84 -21.76 -32.61 13.40
C ARG A 84 -20.44 -32.30 14.08
N ALA A 85 -19.79 -33.30 14.65
CA ALA A 85 -18.46 -33.20 15.27
C ALA A 85 -17.44 -34.07 14.51
N ASP A 86 -16.16 -33.72 14.65
CA ASP A 86 -15.02 -34.47 14.13
C ASP A 86 -14.86 -35.84 14.81
N SER A 87 -14.94 -35.87 16.14
CA SER A 87 -14.80 -37.05 16.97
C SER A 87 -15.62 -36.91 18.26
N ARG A 88 -16.27 -37.99 18.68
CA ARG A 88 -17.02 -38.04 19.96
C ARG A 88 -16.12 -38.20 21.18
N GLU A 89 -14.90 -38.72 21.00
CA GLU A 89 -13.96 -39.00 22.09
C GLU A 89 -12.91 -37.89 22.25
N GLN A 90 -12.57 -37.19 21.16
CA GLN A 90 -11.59 -36.11 21.14
C GLN A 90 -12.12 -34.92 20.34
N LEU A 91 -13.10 -34.21 20.92
CA LEU A 91 -13.73 -33.06 20.27
C LEU A 91 -12.70 -31.93 20.07
N THR A 92 -12.30 -31.67 18.82
CA THR A 92 -11.47 -30.50 18.47
C THR A 92 -12.23 -29.48 17.65
N GLU A 93 -13.23 -29.92 16.90
CA GLU A 93 -14.14 -29.05 16.16
C GLU A 93 -15.55 -29.65 15.98
N PHE A 94 -16.55 -28.78 15.88
CA PHE A 94 -17.89 -29.20 15.49
C PHE A 94 -18.63 -28.07 14.76
N SER A 95 -19.77 -28.41 14.17
CA SER A 95 -20.63 -27.47 13.46
C SER A 95 -22.10 -27.73 13.75
N LEU A 96 -22.85 -26.65 13.97
CA LEU A 96 -24.31 -26.62 13.94
C LEU A 96 -24.73 -26.04 12.59
N THR A 97 -25.54 -26.79 11.85
CA THR A 97 -26.07 -26.39 10.54
C THR A 97 -27.59 -26.42 10.54
N PHE A 98 -28.23 -25.43 9.92
CA PHE A 98 -29.67 -25.40 9.69
C PHE A 98 -29.99 -24.56 8.45
N HIS A 99 -31.23 -24.63 7.98
CA HIS A 99 -31.64 -23.99 6.73
C HIS A 99 -32.78 -23.00 6.98
N CYS A 100 -32.72 -21.85 6.31
CA CYS A 100 -33.84 -20.93 6.18
C CYS A 100 -34.49 -21.17 4.81
N VAL A 101 -35.70 -21.73 4.78
CA VAL A 101 -36.36 -22.18 3.55
C VAL A 101 -37.76 -21.59 3.42
N ASP A 102 -38.14 -21.27 2.19
CA ASP A 102 -39.50 -20.88 1.79
C ASP A 102 -39.87 -21.56 0.47
N GLU A 103 -41.16 -21.60 0.13
CA GLU A 103 -41.65 -22.22 -1.10
C GLU A 103 -41.49 -21.27 -2.31
N GLY A 104 -41.07 -21.84 -3.45
CA GLY A 104 -40.96 -21.11 -4.72
C GLY A 104 -39.52 -20.77 -5.12
N LYS A 105 -39.39 -20.02 -6.22
CA LYS A 105 -38.12 -19.61 -6.80
C LYS A 105 -38.11 -18.10 -6.98
N LEU A 106 -37.00 -17.47 -6.66
CA LEU A 106 -36.81 -16.04 -6.89
C LEU A 106 -36.13 -15.85 -8.24
N GLU A 107 -36.84 -15.23 -9.18
CA GLU A 107 -36.29 -14.87 -10.49
C GLU A 107 -35.87 -13.41 -10.50
N PHE A 108 -34.65 -13.13 -10.92
CA PHE A 108 -34.18 -11.77 -11.11
C PHE A 108 -33.19 -11.71 -12.28
N GLU A 109 -33.14 -10.54 -12.91
CA GLU A 109 -32.30 -10.28 -14.08
C GLU A 109 -31.06 -9.48 -13.67
N VAL A 110 -29.93 -9.82 -14.26
CA VAL A 110 -28.68 -9.08 -14.09
C VAL A 110 -28.14 -8.70 -15.47
N GLU A 111 -27.97 -7.40 -15.66
CA GLU A 111 -27.44 -6.82 -16.90
C GLU A 111 -25.92 -6.87 -16.92
N SER A 112 -25.33 -7.03 -18.10
CA SER A 112 -23.89 -7.02 -18.35
C SER A 112 -23.11 -8.20 -17.78
N LYS A 113 -22.24 -8.79 -18.62
CA LYS A 113 -21.35 -9.90 -18.25
C LYS A 113 -20.57 -9.70 -16.93
N PRO A 114 -19.95 -8.52 -16.64
CA PRO A 114 -19.22 -8.34 -15.39
C PRO A 114 -20.09 -8.40 -14.12
N GLN A 115 -21.36 -7.98 -14.20
CA GLN A 115 -22.26 -8.07 -13.05
C GLN A 115 -22.82 -9.49 -12.89
N ILE A 116 -23.04 -10.20 -14.01
CA ILE A 116 -23.43 -11.62 -14.02
C ILE A 116 -22.36 -12.47 -13.32
N ASP A 117 -21.08 -12.27 -13.66
CA ASP A 117 -19.96 -13.01 -13.05
C ASP A 117 -19.83 -12.71 -11.55
N ARG A 118 -19.94 -11.43 -11.13
CA ARG A 118 -19.97 -11.06 -9.70
C ARG A 118 -21.16 -11.68 -8.95
N ARG A 119 -22.32 -11.78 -9.60
CA ARG A 119 -23.51 -12.37 -9.00
C ARG A 119 -23.31 -13.87 -8.79
N ILE A 120 -22.69 -14.56 -9.74
CA ILE A 120 -22.34 -15.98 -9.63
C ILE A 120 -21.41 -16.21 -8.43
N GLU A 121 -20.31 -15.46 -8.33
CA GLU A 121 -19.35 -15.57 -7.23
C GLU A 121 -20.05 -15.34 -5.87
N PHE A 122 -20.88 -14.29 -5.77
CA PHE A 122 -21.64 -14.01 -4.55
C PHE A 122 -22.58 -15.15 -4.15
N LEU A 123 -23.32 -15.74 -5.10
CA LEU A 123 -24.24 -16.85 -4.80
C LEU A 123 -23.47 -18.12 -4.40
N GLN A 124 -22.33 -18.40 -5.05
CA GLN A 124 -21.48 -19.56 -4.75
C GLN A 124 -20.78 -19.45 -3.40
N ASP A 125 -20.23 -18.28 -3.05
CA ASP A 125 -19.56 -18.02 -1.78
C ASP A 125 -20.50 -18.20 -0.59
N ASN A 126 -21.76 -17.80 -0.75
CA ASN A 126 -22.81 -17.95 0.24
C ASN A 126 -23.54 -19.29 0.18
N LYS A 127 -23.11 -20.22 -0.68
CA LYS A 127 -23.67 -21.58 -0.84
C LYS A 127 -25.17 -21.59 -1.16
N LEU A 128 -25.63 -20.61 -1.95
CA LEU A 128 -27.02 -20.53 -2.39
C LEU A 128 -27.22 -21.32 -3.70
N SER A 129 -28.32 -22.07 -3.80
CA SER A 129 -28.65 -22.88 -4.99
C SER A 129 -29.32 -22.03 -6.06
N PHE A 130 -28.74 -21.95 -7.27
CA PHE A 130 -29.31 -21.17 -8.37
C PHE A 130 -29.14 -21.86 -9.73
N THR A 131 -30.03 -21.51 -10.66
CA THR A 131 -29.89 -21.81 -12.09
C THR A 131 -29.81 -20.51 -12.88
N ARG A 132 -29.12 -20.53 -14.02
CA ARG A 132 -28.93 -19.33 -14.86
C ARG A 132 -29.28 -19.59 -16.32
N LYS A 133 -29.86 -18.60 -16.98
CA LYS A 133 -30.07 -18.56 -18.43
C LYS A 133 -29.49 -17.26 -18.98
N GLU A 134 -28.40 -17.38 -19.73
CA GLU A 134 -27.77 -16.25 -20.40
C GLU A 134 -28.51 -15.95 -21.71
N ILE A 135 -28.81 -14.67 -21.94
CA ILE A 135 -29.45 -14.17 -23.16
C ILE A 135 -28.41 -13.35 -23.92
N ARG A 136 -28.27 -13.66 -25.21
CA ARG A 136 -27.28 -13.04 -26.09
C ARG A 136 -27.96 -12.05 -27.03
N ASP A 137 -27.28 -10.95 -27.31
CA ASP A 137 -27.70 -9.96 -28.31
C ASP A 137 -27.45 -10.45 -29.75
N ASP A 138 -27.90 -9.67 -30.74
CA ASP A 138 -27.72 -9.94 -32.18
C ASP A 138 -26.24 -10.05 -32.60
N ARG A 139 -25.31 -9.64 -31.74
CA ARG A 139 -23.85 -9.73 -31.93
C ARG A 139 -23.23 -10.89 -31.15
N LEU A 140 -24.05 -11.81 -30.62
CA LEU A 140 -23.67 -12.98 -29.81
C LEU A 140 -23.00 -12.64 -28.47
N ASN A 141 -23.06 -11.39 -28.00
CA ASN A 141 -22.57 -11.01 -26.68
C ASN A 141 -23.67 -11.23 -25.63
N VAL A 142 -23.29 -11.66 -24.43
CA VAL A 142 -24.24 -11.82 -23.31
C VAL A 142 -24.69 -10.43 -22.87
N SER A 143 -25.96 -10.10 -23.12
CA SER A 143 -26.55 -8.81 -22.76
C SER A 143 -27.05 -8.82 -21.32
N HIS A 144 -27.78 -9.87 -20.95
CA HIS A 144 -28.31 -10.09 -19.60
C HIS A 144 -28.40 -11.59 -19.28
N ALA A 145 -28.48 -11.94 -18.00
CA ALA A 145 -28.77 -13.29 -17.55
C ALA A 145 -29.92 -13.30 -16.55
N LEU A 146 -30.83 -14.26 -16.73
CA LEU A 146 -31.93 -14.53 -15.81
C LEU A 146 -31.49 -15.58 -14.80
N PHE A 147 -31.45 -15.19 -13.53
CA PHE A 147 -31.15 -16.06 -12.41
C PHE A 147 -32.44 -16.57 -11.80
N ARG A 148 -32.50 -17.88 -11.53
CA ARG A 148 -33.57 -18.49 -10.72
C ARG A 148 -32.93 -19.10 -9.48
N LEU A 149 -33.14 -18.44 -8.35
CA LEU A 149 -32.61 -18.82 -7.06
C LEU A 149 -33.65 -19.65 -6.31
N GLU A 150 -33.23 -20.76 -5.71
CA GLU A 150 -34.05 -21.50 -4.76
C GLU A 150 -34.11 -20.72 -3.44
N ARG A 151 -35.29 -20.62 -2.82
CA ARG A 151 -35.49 -19.87 -1.58
C ARG A 151 -34.98 -20.68 -0.38
N GLU A 152 -33.70 -21.03 -0.40
CA GLU A 152 -33.00 -21.81 0.63
C GLU A 152 -31.66 -21.16 0.97
N VAL A 153 -31.45 -20.84 2.24
CA VAL A 153 -30.20 -20.27 2.77
C VAL A 153 -29.62 -21.20 3.83
N PRO A 154 -28.45 -21.85 3.57
CA PRO A 154 -27.79 -22.68 4.56
C PRO A 154 -27.04 -21.81 5.57
N ILE A 155 -27.22 -22.12 6.84
CA ILE A 155 -26.62 -21.43 7.98
C ILE A 155 -25.69 -22.39 8.70
N VAL A 156 -24.50 -21.92 9.04
CA VAL A 156 -23.47 -22.74 9.70
C VAL A 156 -22.84 -21.97 10.85
N PHE A 157 -22.87 -22.55 12.04
CA PHE A 157 -22.06 -22.16 13.19
C PHE A 157 -20.98 -23.22 13.36
N HIS A 158 -19.72 -22.84 13.23
CA HIS A 158 -18.59 -23.75 13.33
C HIS A 158 -17.69 -23.35 14.49
N PHE A 159 -17.42 -24.27 15.39
CA PHE A 159 -16.60 -24.08 16.57
C PHE A 159 -15.36 -24.94 16.43
N LYS A 160 -14.17 -24.37 16.67
CA LYS A 160 -12.91 -25.10 16.65
C LYS A 160 -11.97 -24.61 17.74
N LEU A 161 -11.10 -25.49 18.20
CA LEU A 161 -9.98 -25.12 19.07
C LEU A 161 -9.05 -24.15 18.32
N ALA A 162 -8.63 -23.07 18.98
CA ALA A 162 -7.68 -22.12 18.40
C ALA A 162 -6.28 -22.76 18.29
N ALA A 163 -5.51 -22.34 17.27
CA ALA A 163 -4.19 -22.91 16.99
C ALA A 163 -3.14 -22.63 18.08
N ASP A 164 -3.36 -21.58 18.88
CA ASP A 164 -2.57 -21.23 20.05
C ASP A 164 -2.95 -22.04 21.31
N LEU A 165 -3.98 -22.89 21.21
CA LEU A 165 -4.52 -23.73 22.28
C LEU A 165 -5.10 -22.94 23.48
N LEU A 166 -5.29 -21.62 23.35
CA LEU A 166 -5.72 -20.74 24.44
C LEU A 166 -7.23 -20.43 24.42
N GLY A 167 -7.95 -20.76 23.35
CA GLY A 167 -9.37 -20.42 23.23
C GLY A 167 -10.15 -21.17 22.16
N ILE A 168 -11.39 -20.75 21.94
CA ILE A 168 -12.31 -21.36 20.97
C ILE A 168 -12.64 -20.35 19.88
N LEU A 169 -12.45 -20.72 18.61
CA LEU A 169 -12.85 -19.89 17.47
C LEU A 169 -14.25 -20.30 17.01
N MET A 170 -15.19 -19.35 17.01
CA MET A 170 -16.54 -19.52 16.48
C MET A 170 -16.68 -18.78 15.15
N THR A 171 -17.09 -19.49 14.10
CA THR A 171 -17.33 -18.95 12.77
C THR A 171 -18.80 -19.13 12.39
N ILE A 172 -19.48 -18.04 12.05
CA ILE A 172 -20.91 -18.01 11.70
C ILE A 172 -21.05 -17.62 10.23
N ARG A 173 -21.80 -18.41 9.46
CA ARG A 173 -22.11 -18.17 8.05
C ARG A 173 -23.60 -17.94 7.86
N ASN A 174 -23.96 -16.90 7.10
CA ASN A 174 -25.31 -16.57 6.64
C ASN A 174 -26.39 -16.39 7.72
N PHE A 175 -26.04 -16.10 8.98
CA PHE A 175 -27.05 -16.01 10.06
C PHE A 175 -27.76 -14.66 10.11
N GLU A 176 -27.07 -13.56 10.42
CA GLU A 176 -27.70 -12.23 10.45
C GLU A 176 -27.81 -11.62 9.05
N THR A 177 -26.75 -11.79 8.27
CA THR A 177 -26.63 -11.32 6.88
C THR A 177 -25.87 -12.38 6.10
N LEU A 178 -26.08 -12.44 4.78
CA LEU A 178 -25.28 -13.29 3.89
C LEU A 178 -23.79 -12.93 4.03
N GLY A 179 -22.94 -13.92 4.33
CA GLY A 179 -21.52 -13.74 4.55
C GLY A 179 -20.97 -14.55 5.74
N LEU A 180 -19.74 -14.25 6.14
CA LEU A 180 -18.98 -14.96 7.19
C LEU A 180 -18.57 -13.98 8.30
N LYS A 181 -18.77 -14.38 9.56
CA LYS A 181 -18.30 -13.68 10.76
C LYS A 181 -17.50 -14.65 11.63
N THR A 182 -16.41 -14.19 12.23
CA THR A 182 -15.54 -15.02 13.08
C THR A 182 -15.28 -14.32 14.41
N TYR A 183 -15.39 -15.06 15.50
CA TYR A 183 -15.27 -14.61 16.89
C TYR A 183 -14.27 -15.49 17.64
N ALA A 184 -13.44 -14.89 18.47
CA ALA A 184 -12.59 -15.60 19.42
C ALA A 184 -13.28 -15.58 20.79
N LEU A 185 -13.57 -16.77 21.33
CA LEU A 185 -14.24 -16.97 22.60
C LEU A 185 -13.22 -17.36 23.67
N ASP A 186 -13.25 -16.65 24.79
CA ASP A 186 -12.50 -16.96 26.00
C ASP A 186 -13.22 -18.13 26.73
N PRO A 187 -12.54 -19.26 26.98
CA PRO A 187 -13.10 -20.42 27.69
C PRO A 187 -13.72 -20.07 29.05
N ALA A 188 -13.17 -19.08 29.76
CA ALA A 188 -13.65 -18.66 31.06
C ALA A 188 -15.05 -18.02 31.00
N ARG A 189 -15.41 -17.42 29.85
CA ARG A 189 -16.71 -16.78 29.63
C ARG A 189 -17.82 -17.74 29.18
N ILE A 190 -17.49 -19.01 28.93
CA ILE A 190 -18.47 -20.03 28.49
C ILE A 190 -19.10 -20.66 29.74
N ASP A 191 -20.04 -19.95 30.35
CA ASP A 191 -20.88 -20.43 31.45
C ASP A 191 -22.32 -20.70 30.98
N ASP A 192 -23.21 -21.06 31.91
CA ASP A 192 -24.62 -21.32 31.58
C ASP A 192 -25.35 -20.07 31.04
N SER A 193 -24.97 -18.88 31.51
CA SER A 193 -25.53 -17.62 31.00
C SER A 193 -25.17 -17.42 29.53
N PHE A 194 -23.90 -17.62 29.19
CA PHE A 194 -23.43 -17.56 27.81
C PHE A 194 -24.14 -18.57 26.90
N LEU A 195 -24.34 -19.82 27.38
CA LEU A 195 -25.04 -20.84 26.60
C LEU A 195 -26.51 -20.47 26.37
N GLU A 196 -27.18 -19.94 27.39
CA GLU A 196 -28.55 -19.45 27.26
C GLU A 196 -28.66 -18.29 26.27
N GLU A 197 -27.75 -17.32 26.35
CA GLU A 197 -27.69 -16.21 25.40
C GLU A 197 -27.38 -16.69 23.97
N LEU A 198 -26.49 -17.66 23.79
CA LEU A 198 -26.23 -18.31 22.50
C LEU A 198 -27.49 -18.99 21.95
N GLY A 199 -28.25 -19.68 22.80
CA GLY A 199 -29.52 -20.29 22.42
C GLY A 199 -30.57 -19.25 22.01
N ARG A 200 -30.70 -18.16 22.78
CA ARG A 200 -31.58 -17.02 22.42
C ARG A 200 -31.16 -16.35 21.12
N TYR A 201 -29.86 -16.25 20.89
CA TYR A 201 -29.30 -15.70 19.65
C TYR A 201 -29.62 -16.59 18.45
N ILE A 202 -29.44 -17.91 18.53
CA ILE A 202 -29.82 -18.87 17.47
C ILE A 202 -31.33 -18.81 17.17
N LEU A 203 -32.15 -18.59 18.20
CA LEU A 203 -33.59 -18.35 18.11
C LEU A 203 -33.98 -16.95 17.62
N ARG A 204 -33.02 -16.06 17.40
CA ARG A 204 -33.21 -14.65 16.99
C ARG A 204 -34.07 -13.83 17.97
N LYS A 205 -34.11 -14.23 19.24
CA LYS A 205 -34.80 -13.49 20.30
C LYS A 205 -33.96 -12.34 20.84
N ASP A 206 -32.63 -12.45 20.72
CA ASP A 206 -31.68 -11.41 21.09
C ASP A 206 -30.68 -11.20 19.95
N THR A 207 -30.53 -9.96 19.47
CA THR A 207 -29.61 -9.56 18.39
C THR A 207 -28.32 -8.92 18.91
N LYS A 208 -28.16 -8.79 20.24
CA LYS A 208 -27.03 -8.11 20.87
C LYS A 208 -25.88 -9.01 21.30
N PHE A 209 -26.11 -10.33 21.35
CA PHE A 209 -25.18 -11.35 21.85
C PHE A 209 -23.74 -11.26 21.27
N LEU A 210 -23.57 -10.73 20.06
CA LEU A 210 -22.26 -10.58 19.38
C LEU A 210 -22.04 -9.19 18.76
N GLN A 211 -22.88 -8.21 19.09
CA GLN A 211 -22.57 -6.81 18.80
C GLN A 211 -21.47 -6.39 19.78
N LEU A 212 -20.41 -5.75 19.27
CA LEU A 212 -19.25 -5.31 20.05
C LEU A 212 -19.63 -4.32 21.16
N ASP A 213 -20.20 -4.82 22.25
CA ASP A 213 -20.17 -4.16 23.54
C ASP A 213 -18.82 -4.46 24.17
N MET A 214 -17.88 -3.55 23.92
CA MET A 214 -16.74 -3.37 24.82
C MET A 214 -17.29 -3.37 26.25
N SER A 215 -16.89 -4.35 27.05
CA SER A 215 -17.42 -4.52 28.41
C SER A 215 -17.30 -3.21 29.18
N GLU A 216 -18.25 -2.93 30.07
CA GLU A 216 -18.18 -1.72 30.91
C GLU A 216 -16.90 -1.67 31.73
N SER A 217 -16.35 -2.84 32.11
CA SER A 217 -15.02 -2.97 32.72
C SER A 217 -13.87 -2.59 31.78
N ASP A 218 -13.95 -2.90 30.49
CA ASP A 218 -12.93 -2.51 29.50
C ASP A 218 -13.06 -1.03 29.13
N ARG A 219 -14.29 -0.51 29.03
CA ARG A 219 -14.55 0.93 28.89
C ARG A 219 -14.11 1.69 30.13
N ALA A 220 -14.32 1.16 31.33
CA ALA A 220 -13.83 1.75 32.57
C ALA A 220 -12.31 1.69 32.66
N ARG A 221 -11.68 0.59 32.24
CA ARG A 221 -10.22 0.43 32.19
C ARG A 221 -9.59 1.38 31.17
N LEU A 222 -10.19 1.53 29.99
CA LEU A 222 -9.76 2.49 28.97
C LEU A 222 -10.03 3.93 29.41
N ARG A 223 -11.16 4.22 30.05
CA ARG A 223 -11.42 5.55 30.65
C ARG A 223 -10.47 5.85 31.80
N ALA A 224 -10.10 4.86 32.60
CA ALA A 224 -9.13 5.00 33.69
C ALA A 224 -7.71 5.19 33.14
N LEU A 225 -7.32 4.46 32.09
CA LEU A 225 -6.04 4.65 31.40
C LEU A 225 -5.97 6.03 30.73
N VAL A 226 -7.02 6.44 30.02
CA VAL A 226 -7.11 7.76 29.39
C VAL A 226 -7.20 8.88 30.43
N ALA A 227 -7.86 8.66 31.58
CA ALA A 227 -7.91 9.63 32.67
C ALA A 227 -6.57 9.73 33.41
N ALA A 228 -5.86 8.62 33.61
CA ALA A 228 -4.52 8.59 34.19
C ALA A 228 -3.50 9.26 33.27
N GLU A 229 -3.59 9.01 31.96
CA GLU A 229 -2.76 9.65 30.94
C GLU A 229 -3.07 11.15 30.82
N LYS A 230 -4.35 11.54 30.87
CA LYS A 230 -4.75 12.97 30.95
C LYS A 230 -4.33 13.63 32.25
N GLN A 231 -4.33 12.93 33.38
CA GLN A 231 -3.83 13.46 34.65
C GLN A 231 -2.31 13.58 34.65
N GLN A 232 -1.58 12.65 34.01
CA GLN A 232 -0.13 12.78 33.81
C GLN A 232 0.19 13.95 32.88
N GLN A 233 -0.55 14.11 31.78
CA GLN A 233 -0.41 15.26 30.88
C GLN A 233 -0.80 16.58 31.56
N ALA A 234 -1.86 16.60 32.38
CA ALA A 234 -2.26 17.79 33.12
C ALA A 234 -1.27 18.13 34.25
N LYS A 235 -0.66 17.12 34.91
CA LYS A 235 0.40 17.35 35.89
C LYS A 235 1.67 17.88 35.24
N THR A 236 2.11 17.31 34.11
CA THR A 236 3.27 17.84 33.37
C THR A 236 3.00 19.23 32.80
N THR A 237 1.78 19.51 32.35
CA THR A 237 1.39 20.84 31.86
C THR A 237 1.24 21.85 33.00
N ALA A 238 0.75 21.44 34.17
CA ALA A 238 0.68 22.30 35.36
C ALA A 238 2.06 22.56 35.98
N GLU A 239 2.99 21.60 35.94
CA GLU A 239 4.39 21.79 36.33
C GLU A 239 5.12 22.70 35.34
N GLN A 240 4.85 22.57 34.04
CA GLN A 240 5.36 23.50 33.01
C GLN A 240 4.77 24.90 33.17
N ALA A 241 3.47 25.03 33.45
CA ALA A 241 2.83 26.34 33.68
C ALA A 241 3.30 26.99 34.99
N LYS A 242 3.55 26.23 36.06
CA LYS A 242 4.17 26.75 37.28
C LYS A 242 5.62 27.16 37.05
N ALA A 243 6.38 26.43 36.25
CA ALA A 243 7.72 26.81 35.84
C ALA A 243 7.70 28.12 35.02
N GLU A 244 6.76 28.28 34.08
CA GLU A 244 6.59 29.50 33.29
C GLU A 244 6.10 30.69 34.14
N GLN A 245 5.21 30.50 35.11
CA GLN A 245 4.75 31.56 36.01
C GLN A 245 5.86 32.02 36.97
N THR A 246 6.72 31.11 37.43
CA THR A 246 7.90 31.46 38.25
C THR A 246 8.92 32.25 37.44
N ILE A 247 9.07 31.94 36.14
CA ILE A 247 9.92 32.70 35.20
C ILE A 247 9.31 34.06 34.87
N THR A 248 7.98 34.15 34.75
CA THR A 248 7.26 35.39 34.41
C THR A 248 7.18 36.34 35.62
N GLN A 249 7.02 35.84 36.84
CA GLN A 249 7.09 36.65 38.06
C GLN A 249 8.51 37.17 38.32
N ALA A 250 9.55 36.40 38.00
CA ALA A 250 10.94 36.88 38.05
C ALA A 250 11.24 37.98 37.01
N ALA A 251 10.53 37.98 35.88
CA ALA A 251 10.63 39.02 34.84
C ALA A 251 9.81 40.28 35.15
N ALA A 252 8.67 40.15 35.85
CA ALA A 252 7.82 41.28 36.23
C ALA A 252 8.46 42.17 37.30
N THR A 253 9.20 41.60 38.27
CA THR A 253 9.92 42.38 39.29
C THR A 253 11.10 43.19 38.74
N GLN A 254 11.51 42.94 37.49
CA GLN A 254 12.55 43.72 36.80
C GLN A 254 12.00 44.86 35.93
N HIS A 255 10.68 44.89 35.67
CA HIS A 255 10.06 45.86 34.75
C HIS A 255 9.32 47.02 35.45
N GLU A 256 9.14 47.00 36.78
CA GLU A 256 8.54 48.13 37.53
C GLU A 256 9.51 49.29 37.82
N ALA A 257 10.80 49.20 37.45
CA ALA A 257 11.78 50.26 37.69
C ALA A 257 11.92 51.30 36.55
N THR A 258 11.27 51.13 35.40
CA THR A 258 11.52 52.00 34.22
C THR A 258 10.27 52.25 33.39
N ALA A 259 9.32 53.05 33.87
CA ALA A 259 8.30 53.69 33.03
C ALA A 259 7.64 54.90 33.72
N ALA A 260 8.38 56.00 33.85
CA ALA A 260 7.81 57.31 34.12
C ALA A 260 8.42 58.34 33.16
N ASN A 261 7.74 58.62 32.05
CA ASN A 261 7.67 59.91 31.34
C ASN A 261 6.98 59.78 29.96
N SER A 262 5.70 60.18 29.91
CA SER A 262 5.02 61.15 29.01
C SER A 262 5.52 61.45 27.58
N PRO A 263 4.73 62.11 26.70
CA PRO A 263 3.26 62.18 26.54
C PRO A 263 2.76 62.13 25.07
N ALA A 264 1.44 62.22 24.92
CA ALA A 264 0.60 62.17 23.71
C ALA A 264 0.60 63.43 22.81
N THR A 265 0.21 63.31 21.52
CA THR A 265 -0.68 64.28 20.83
C THR A 265 -1.32 63.81 19.50
N SER A 266 -2.64 64.06 19.37
CA SER A 266 -3.54 64.41 18.22
C SER A 266 -3.28 63.91 16.77
N ALA A 267 -4.19 63.40 15.92
CA ALA A 267 -5.64 63.52 15.63
C ALA A 267 -6.01 64.38 14.39
N THR A 268 -6.55 63.69 13.34
CA THR A 268 -7.55 64.07 12.28
C THR A 268 -7.20 65.08 11.15
N PRO A 269 -7.96 65.20 10.01
CA PRO A 269 -9.02 64.37 9.37
C PRO A 269 -8.87 64.21 7.79
N PRO A 270 -9.84 63.60 7.05
CA PRO A 270 -9.70 63.16 5.63
C PRO A 270 -10.40 64.10 4.59
N PRO A 271 -10.33 63.78 3.28
CA PRO A 271 -11.58 63.61 2.52
C PRO A 271 -11.57 62.55 1.38
N SER A 272 -12.78 62.31 0.87
CA SER A 272 -13.27 61.30 -0.09
C SER A 272 -13.35 61.86 -1.56
N PRO A 273 -14.18 61.33 -2.50
CA PRO A 273 -13.79 60.44 -3.61
C PRO A 273 -14.16 60.93 -5.05
N SER A 274 -13.60 60.32 -6.11
CA SER A 274 -14.14 60.26 -7.50
C SER A 274 -13.29 59.27 -8.31
N GLU A 275 -13.82 58.15 -8.80
CA GLU A 275 -14.51 57.88 -10.08
C GLU A 275 -13.67 58.06 -11.36
N ALA A 276 -13.32 56.93 -12.01
CA ALA A 276 -13.58 56.64 -13.43
C ALA A 276 -13.08 55.22 -13.83
N GLU A 277 -13.90 54.53 -14.63
CA GLU A 277 -13.87 53.12 -15.00
C GLU A 277 -12.84 52.77 -16.10
N THR A 278 -12.35 51.53 -16.10
CA THR A 278 -11.98 50.80 -17.34
C THR A 278 -11.98 49.28 -17.10
N VAL A 279 -12.60 48.57 -18.05
CA VAL A 279 -13.06 47.18 -18.03
C VAL A 279 -11.94 46.15 -17.79
N LYS A 280 -12.12 45.25 -16.81
CA LYS A 280 -11.28 44.07 -16.52
C LYS A 280 -12.13 42.80 -16.51
N ALA A 281 -11.61 41.74 -17.15
CA ALA A 281 -12.17 40.40 -17.17
C ALA A 281 -12.42 39.86 -15.74
N GLU A 282 -13.61 39.29 -15.52
CA GLU A 282 -14.03 38.76 -14.22
C GLU A 282 -13.28 37.47 -13.85
N ILE A 283 -12.58 37.56 -12.71
CA ILE A 283 -11.95 36.51 -11.91
C ILE A 283 -12.31 36.86 -10.44
N PRO A 284 -12.08 35.96 -9.47
CA PRO A 284 -13.04 35.09 -8.76
C PRO A 284 -13.96 35.85 -7.76
N PRO A 285 -14.93 35.19 -7.10
CA PRO A 285 -15.63 35.82 -5.98
C PRO A 285 -14.62 36.25 -4.90
N LYS A 286 -14.76 37.49 -4.42
CA LYS A 286 -14.03 38.02 -3.25
C LYS A 286 -14.04 37.00 -2.11
N PRO A 287 -12.88 36.56 -1.58
CA PRO A 287 -12.85 35.74 -0.38
C PRO A 287 -13.21 36.62 0.82
N ALA A 288 -14.41 36.42 1.35
CA ALA A 288 -14.67 36.73 2.73
C ALA A 288 -13.74 35.83 3.58
N ASP A 289 -12.98 36.47 4.47
CA ASP A 289 -12.12 35.90 5.52
C ASP A 289 -10.70 35.42 5.14
N LEU A 290 -9.83 36.40 4.88
CA LEU A 290 -8.38 36.40 5.14
C LEU A 290 -8.02 36.27 6.66
N ARG A 291 -8.89 35.68 7.50
CA ARG A 291 -8.80 35.84 8.97
C ARG A 291 -7.69 35.05 9.65
N ASP A 292 -7.12 34.02 9.03
CA ASP A 292 -6.07 33.19 9.64
C ASP A 292 -4.91 32.89 8.68
N ALA A 293 -3.92 33.79 8.59
CA ALA A 293 -2.65 33.53 7.91
C ALA A 293 -1.88 32.31 8.49
N THR A 294 -2.22 31.93 9.72
CA THR A 294 -1.78 30.71 10.41
C THR A 294 -2.19 29.45 9.64
N LEU A 295 -3.37 29.43 9.00
CA LEU A 295 -3.87 28.27 8.26
C LEU A 295 -2.92 27.82 7.13
N TYR A 296 -2.22 28.75 6.48
CA TYR A 296 -1.28 28.45 5.38
C TYR A 296 0.16 28.23 5.84
N THR A 297 0.45 28.41 7.14
CA THR A 297 1.82 28.41 7.70
C THR A 297 2.03 27.43 8.86
N GLU A 298 0.99 26.69 9.24
CA GLU A 298 1.04 25.55 10.15
C GLU A 298 1.58 24.30 9.45
N PHE A 299 2.90 24.12 9.54
CA PHE A 299 3.59 22.95 8.97
C PHE A 299 3.82 21.88 10.03
N ALA A 300 3.38 20.64 9.79
CA ALA A 300 3.33 19.57 10.80
C ALA A 300 4.72 19.11 11.31
N HIS A 301 5.77 19.28 10.50
CA HIS A 301 7.15 18.88 10.83
C HIS A 301 8.16 20.02 10.65
N CYS A 302 7.72 21.27 10.85
CA CYS A 302 8.61 22.42 10.83
C CYS A 302 8.90 22.87 12.28
N PRO A 303 10.04 22.48 12.88
CA PRO A 303 10.35 22.84 14.26
C PRO A 303 10.54 24.35 14.39
N ASN A 304 10.10 24.91 15.51
CA ASN A 304 10.42 26.29 15.84
C ASN A 304 11.90 26.38 16.24
N PRO A 305 12.69 27.30 15.66
CA PRO A 305 14.07 27.50 16.06
C PRO A 305 14.17 27.91 17.53
N TYR A 306 15.15 27.39 18.25
CA TYR A 306 15.31 27.57 19.70
C TYR A 306 16.74 27.93 20.12
N ARG A 307 17.75 27.64 19.29
CA ARG A 307 19.17 27.84 19.58
C ARG A 307 19.60 29.26 19.21
N LYS A 308 20.32 29.96 20.10
CA LYS A 308 20.93 31.26 19.78
C LYS A 308 22.06 31.10 18.74
N PRO A 309 22.21 32.03 17.78
CA PRO A 309 23.21 31.90 16.72
C PRO A 309 24.63 32.12 17.25
N GLY A 310 25.54 31.19 16.98
CA GLY A 310 26.98 31.41 17.13
C GLY A 310 27.58 32.16 15.92
N ARG A 311 28.77 32.76 16.09
CA ARG A 311 29.45 33.49 14.99
C ARG A 311 29.72 32.62 13.76
N ALA A 312 30.02 31.34 13.97
CA ALA A 312 30.25 30.37 12.89
C ALA A 312 28.94 29.95 12.18
N ASP A 313 27.81 29.92 12.89
CA ASP A 313 26.51 29.54 12.30
C ASP A 313 26.01 30.58 11.29
N LEU A 314 26.51 31.82 11.35
CA LEU A 314 26.13 32.91 10.45
C LEU A 314 27.12 33.10 9.29
N ALA A 315 28.24 32.39 9.26
CA ALA A 315 29.28 32.60 8.26
C ALA A 315 29.07 31.70 7.03
N ARG A 316 28.59 32.28 5.92
CA ARG A 316 28.38 31.56 4.64
C ARG A 316 29.63 30.82 4.17
N GLU A 317 30.78 31.46 4.28
CA GLU A 317 32.08 30.90 3.89
C GLU A 317 32.42 29.62 4.65
N THR A 318 31.99 29.50 5.92
CA THR A 318 32.19 28.30 6.73
C THR A 318 31.51 27.10 6.10
N TYR A 319 30.24 27.23 5.68
CA TYR A 319 29.50 26.16 5.01
C TYR A 319 30.11 25.80 3.66
N VAL A 320 30.38 26.81 2.82
CA VAL A 320 30.93 26.59 1.48
C VAL A 320 32.31 25.93 1.54
N LYS A 321 33.20 26.40 2.43
CA LYS A 321 34.54 25.83 2.60
C LYS A 321 34.48 24.41 3.14
N LYS A 322 33.64 24.16 4.14
CA LYS A 322 33.47 22.82 4.74
C LYS A 322 32.96 21.82 3.71
N LEU A 323 31.87 22.14 3.00
CA LEU A 323 31.31 21.26 1.97
C LEU A 323 32.21 21.14 0.74
N GLY A 324 32.92 22.21 0.37
CA GLY A 324 33.90 22.20 -0.72
C GLY A 324 35.07 21.27 -0.45
N SER A 325 35.55 21.19 0.80
CA SER A 325 36.64 20.27 1.20
C SER A 325 36.28 18.78 1.07
N LEU A 326 34.98 18.46 1.08
CA LEU A 326 34.48 17.09 0.99
C LEU A 326 34.08 16.67 -0.43
N LYS A 327 34.39 17.48 -1.46
CA LYS A 327 34.00 17.19 -2.86
C LYS A 327 34.53 15.84 -3.38
N MET A 328 35.68 15.40 -2.88
CA MET A 328 36.28 14.10 -3.21
C MET A 328 35.63 12.91 -2.46
N PHE A 329 34.77 13.19 -1.48
CA PHE A 329 34.04 12.21 -0.69
C PHE A 329 32.52 12.48 -0.76
N PRO A 330 31.87 12.17 -1.90
CA PRO A 330 30.48 12.54 -2.19
C PRO A 330 29.47 12.20 -1.09
N THR A 331 29.53 10.99 -0.53
CA THR A 331 28.59 10.55 0.53
C THR A 331 28.79 11.36 1.81
N GLN A 332 30.03 11.57 2.23
CA GLN A 332 30.35 12.39 3.42
C GLN A 332 29.95 13.85 3.21
N GLN A 333 30.11 14.39 2.00
CA GLN A 333 29.68 15.73 1.65
C GLN A 333 28.17 15.92 1.86
N VAL A 334 27.35 14.97 1.40
CA VAL A 334 25.89 15.03 1.55
C VAL A 334 25.47 14.84 3.01
N GLN A 335 26.09 13.92 3.74
CA GLN A 335 25.86 13.75 5.18
C GLN A 335 26.19 15.03 5.97
N GLU A 336 27.29 15.69 5.64
CA GLU A 336 27.67 16.96 6.25
C GLU A 336 26.73 18.09 5.88
N ALA A 337 26.27 18.14 4.63
CA ALA A 337 25.27 19.11 4.19
C ALA A 337 23.94 18.93 4.94
N ALA A 338 23.49 17.68 5.12
CA ALA A 338 22.27 17.37 5.86
C ALA A 338 22.39 17.81 7.33
N ARG A 339 23.51 17.49 7.99
CA ARG A 339 23.81 17.94 9.36
C ARG A 339 23.85 19.47 9.45
N SER A 340 24.47 20.13 8.49
CA SER A 340 24.57 21.60 8.41
C SER A 340 23.19 22.25 8.24
N ALA A 341 22.33 21.72 7.37
CA ALA A 341 20.97 22.21 7.18
C ALA A 341 20.08 21.97 8.41
N SER A 342 20.21 20.80 9.06
CA SER A 342 19.52 20.51 10.32
C SER A 342 19.93 21.48 11.44
N ALA A 343 21.24 21.72 11.60
CA ALA A 343 21.75 22.69 12.57
C ALA A 343 21.28 24.12 12.27
N LEU A 344 21.19 24.50 10.99
CA LEU A 344 20.64 25.78 10.55
C LEU A 344 19.17 25.93 10.98
N ASN A 345 18.36 24.88 10.87
CA ASN A 345 16.94 24.89 11.25
C ASN A 345 16.71 25.08 12.76
N ALA A 346 17.66 24.65 13.60
CA ALA A 346 17.57 24.85 15.05
C ALA A 346 17.89 26.29 15.50
N VAL A 347 18.57 27.10 14.68
CA VAL A 347 19.08 28.43 15.06
C VAL A 347 18.05 29.53 14.82
N VAL A 348 17.82 30.39 15.82
CA VAL A 348 17.01 31.61 15.69
C VAL A 348 17.81 32.66 14.92
N MET A 349 17.36 33.00 13.71
CA MET A 349 17.98 34.02 12.84
C MET A 349 16.92 34.63 11.91
N LYS A 350 17.24 35.79 11.35
CA LYS A 350 16.39 36.48 10.37
C LYS A 350 16.26 35.68 9.07
N TRP A 351 15.11 35.83 8.40
CA TRP A 351 14.79 35.14 7.15
C TRP A 351 15.83 35.34 6.04
N ASP A 352 16.39 36.54 5.90
CA ASP A 352 17.37 36.91 4.86
C ASP A 352 18.64 36.07 4.98
N LYS A 353 19.12 35.95 6.22
CA LYS A 353 20.29 35.16 6.51
C LYS A 353 20.04 33.66 6.37
N ARG A 354 18.86 33.18 6.80
CA ARG A 354 18.47 31.78 6.60
C ARG A 354 18.42 31.42 5.12
N LEU A 355 17.83 32.28 4.30
CA LEU A 355 17.72 32.08 2.86
C LEU A 355 19.10 32.02 2.19
N GLU A 356 20.01 32.93 2.55
CA GLU A 356 21.39 32.95 2.05
C GLU A 356 22.13 31.64 2.36
N LEU A 357 22.05 31.18 3.62
CA LEU A 357 22.75 29.97 4.07
C LEU A 357 22.16 28.70 3.48
N ALA A 358 20.83 28.57 3.44
CA ALA A 358 20.15 27.43 2.81
C ALA A 358 20.52 27.31 1.33
N THR A 359 20.53 28.43 0.61
CA THR A 359 20.91 28.50 -0.80
C THR A 359 22.38 28.15 -1.01
N ALA A 360 23.28 28.57 -0.09
CA ALA A 360 24.69 28.22 -0.15
C ALA A 360 24.92 26.72 0.07
N ILE A 361 24.22 26.09 1.03
CA ILE A 361 24.28 24.65 1.27
C ILE A 361 23.80 23.90 0.03
N LEU A 362 22.61 24.25 -0.48
CA LEU A 362 22.02 23.64 -1.68
C LEU A 362 22.97 23.73 -2.88
N ALA A 363 23.51 24.91 -3.17
CA ALA A 363 24.44 25.12 -4.29
C ALA A 363 25.71 24.28 -4.18
N ALA A 364 26.23 24.08 -2.96
CA ALA A 364 27.45 23.30 -2.73
C ALA A 364 27.23 21.78 -2.88
N SER A 365 26.02 21.27 -2.60
CA SER A 365 25.74 19.83 -2.56
C SER A 365 24.90 19.30 -3.74
N TYR A 366 24.18 20.16 -4.47
CA TYR A 366 23.18 19.70 -5.45
C TYR A 366 23.75 18.81 -6.57
N ALA A 367 24.94 19.14 -7.09
CA ALA A 367 25.57 18.35 -8.15
C ALA A 367 25.78 16.88 -7.72
N THR A 368 26.19 16.69 -6.47
CA THR A 368 26.37 15.37 -5.85
C THR A 368 25.04 14.63 -5.69
N VAL A 369 23.99 15.34 -5.24
CA VAL A 369 22.64 14.79 -5.15
C VAL A 369 22.11 14.32 -6.52
N ALA A 370 22.31 15.14 -7.56
CA ALA A 370 21.90 14.81 -8.92
C ALA A 370 22.66 13.60 -9.47
N GLN A 371 23.96 13.50 -9.19
CA GLN A 371 24.78 12.35 -9.56
C GLN A 371 24.27 11.06 -8.90
N PHE A 372 23.99 11.09 -7.60
CA PHE A 372 23.44 9.92 -6.89
C PHE A 372 22.07 9.51 -7.42
N TYR A 373 21.17 10.46 -7.65
CA TYR A 373 19.87 10.16 -8.23
C TYR A 373 20.00 9.46 -9.59
N GLY A 374 20.83 10.00 -10.50
CA GLY A 374 21.06 9.39 -11.82
C GLY A 374 21.69 8.00 -11.74
N HIS A 375 22.66 7.79 -10.84
CA HIS A 375 23.29 6.50 -10.61
C HIS A 375 22.29 5.44 -10.13
N TYR A 376 21.51 5.73 -9.08
CA TYR A 376 20.58 4.73 -8.52
C TYR A 376 19.30 4.57 -9.35
N GLN A 377 18.87 5.59 -10.11
CA GLN A 377 17.74 5.44 -11.02
C GLN A 377 18.04 4.48 -12.20
N SER A 378 19.27 4.52 -12.71
CA SER A 378 19.68 3.71 -13.87
C SER A 378 20.09 2.28 -13.50
N ARG A 379 20.47 2.06 -12.25
CA ARG A 379 20.87 0.75 -11.74
C ARG A 379 19.65 -0.14 -11.53
N HIS A 380 19.75 -1.40 -11.95
CA HIS A 380 18.85 -2.44 -11.46
C HIS A 380 19.18 -2.69 -9.99
N SER A 381 18.27 -2.31 -9.10
CA SER A 381 18.43 -2.49 -7.66
C SER A 381 17.25 -3.26 -7.12
N ALA A 382 17.53 -4.43 -6.55
CA ALA A 382 16.63 -5.16 -5.69
C ALA A 382 16.69 -4.62 -4.26
N ILE A 383 15.73 -5.04 -3.43
CA ILE A 383 15.80 -4.94 -1.96
C ILE A 383 16.26 -6.29 -1.41
N PRO A 384 17.19 -6.37 -0.43
CA PRO A 384 17.77 -5.30 0.38
C PRO A 384 18.71 -4.37 -0.37
N GLU A 385 18.72 -3.09 0.03
CA GLU A 385 19.72 -2.12 -0.43
C GLU A 385 21.09 -2.48 0.14
N ASP A 386 22.14 -2.31 -0.66
CA ASP A 386 23.50 -2.30 -0.15
C ASP A 386 23.68 -1.18 0.90
N ARG A 387 24.58 -1.38 1.87
CA ARG A 387 24.82 -0.43 2.97
C ARG A 387 25.17 0.96 2.44
N ASP A 388 26.05 1.04 1.45
CA ASP A 388 26.48 2.30 0.87
C ASP A 388 25.32 3.02 0.16
N GLN A 389 24.48 2.26 -0.56
CA GLN A 389 23.26 2.79 -1.19
C GLN A 389 22.28 3.32 -0.15
N ARG A 390 22.02 2.54 0.90
CA ARG A 390 21.12 2.92 1.99
C ARG A 390 21.59 4.21 2.66
N ASP A 391 22.85 4.26 3.07
CA ASP A 391 23.41 5.39 3.81
C ASP A 391 23.46 6.65 2.92
N THR A 392 23.79 6.50 1.64
CA THR A 392 23.81 7.60 0.66
C THR A 392 22.42 8.15 0.37
N LEU A 393 21.43 7.29 0.05
CA LEU A 393 20.07 7.74 -0.25
C LEU A 393 19.40 8.34 1.00
N THR A 394 19.61 7.75 2.18
CA THR A 394 19.09 8.29 3.45
C THR A 394 19.64 9.69 3.73
N ALA A 395 20.96 9.88 3.58
CA ALA A 395 21.57 11.20 3.74
C ALA A 395 21.04 12.23 2.73
N THR A 396 20.82 11.81 1.48
CA THR A 396 20.33 12.67 0.40
C THR A 396 18.87 13.08 0.62
N ILE A 397 18.02 12.14 1.04
CA ILE A 397 16.62 12.41 1.42
C ILE A 397 16.58 13.39 2.59
N ASN A 398 17.36 13.13 3.65
CA ASN A 398 17.42 14.00 4.83
C ASN A 398 17.89 15.41 4.44
N LEU A 399 18.91 15.55 3.60
CA LEU A 399 19.35 16.86 3.09
C LEU A 399 18.20 17.62 2.40
N ALA A 400 17.48 16.98 1.49
CA ALA A 400 16.35 17.61 0.79
C ALA A 400 15.25 18.03 1.77
N GLU A 401 14.93 17.19 2.77
CA GLU A 401 13.94 17.49 3.80
C GLU A 401 14.36 18.65 4.71
N GLN A 402 15.62 18.69 5.16
CA GLN A 402 16.13 19.78 5.98
C GLN A 402 16.18 21.10 5.21
N LEU A 403 16.54 21.08 3.93
CA LEU A 403 16.48 22.27 3.08
C LEU A 403 15.03 22.73 2.86
N ALA A 404 14.10 21.80 2.65
CA ALA A 404 12.67 22.13 2.56
C ALA A 404 12.18 22.82 3.85
N ILE A 405 12.58 22.33 5.03
CA ILE A 405 12.30 22.98 6.33
C ILE A 405 12.89 24.39 6.39
N ALA A 406 14.14 24.59 5.96
CA ALA A 406 14.77 25.90 5.97
C ALA A 406 13.99 26.93 5.14
N TYR A 407 13.55 26.55 3.93
CA TYR A 407 12.73 27.40 3.07
C TYR A 407 11.31 27.61 3.62
N LYS A 408 10.70 26.58 4.23
CA LYS A 408 9.40 26.71 4.92
C LYS A 408 9.45 27.69 6.09
N LEU A 409 10.55 27.74 6.85
CA LEU A 409 10.73 28.72 7.92
C LEU A 409 10.79 30.15 7.36
N VAL A 410 11.51 30.37 6.26
CA VAL A 410 11.52 31.68 5.55
C VAL A 410 10.11 32.04 5.07
N PHE A 411 9.41 31.10 4.43
CA PHE A 411 8.04 31.29 3.95
C PHE A 411 7.09 31.63 5.12
N LYS A 412 7.14 30.88 6.22
CA LYS A 412 6.33 31.10 7.43
C LYS A 412 6.56 32.50 8.00
N GLU A 413 7.82 32.93 8.15
CA GLU A 413 8.16 34.24 8.69
C GLU A 413 7.63 35.38 7.80
N LEU A 414 7.86 35.29 6.49
CA LEU A 414 7.42 36.31 5.53
C LEU A 414 5.89 36.36 5.36
N PHE A 415 5.23 35.20 5.37
CA PHE A 415 3.77 35.09 5.17
C PHE A 415 2.98 35.50 6.44
N ALA A 416 3.50 35.23 7.64
CA ALA A 416 2.84 35.58 8.91
C ALA A 416 2.97 37.07 9.30
N THR A 417 3.77 37.85 8.57
CA THR A 417 3.97 39.28 8.87
C THR A 417 2.70 40.07 8.55
N ALA A 418 2.41 41.14 9.33
CA ALA A 418 1.18 41.93 9.27
C ALA A 418 0.71 42.31 7.84
N ARG A 419 -0.62 42.48 7.69
CA ARG A 419 -1.33 42.80 6.44
C ARG A 419 -0.58 43.87 5.63
N GLY A 420 -0.02 43.48 4.48
CA GLY A 420 0.80 44.35 3.59
C GLY A 420 2.26 43.91 3.43
N ALA A 421 2.80 43.11 4.36
CA ALA A 421 4.17 42.59 4.26
C ALA A 421 4.37 41.57 3.12
N TYR A 422 3.31 40.84 2.74
CA TYR A 422 3.31 39.96 1.58
C TYR A 422 3.77 40.71 0.32
N LEU A 423 3.19 41.89 0.05
CA LEU A 423 3.56 42.69 -1.14
C LEU A 423 5.00 43.20 -1.07
N LYS A 424 5.47 43.53 0.14
CA LYS A 424 6.83 44.06 0.35
C LYS A 424 7.92 43.01 0.06
N HIS A 425 7.64 41.74 0.36
CA HIS A 425 8.60 40.64 0.24
C HIS A 425 8.12 39.56 -0.74
N ARG A 426 7.23 39.93 -1.69
CA ARG A 426 6.55 39.00 -2.60
C ARG A 426 7.54 38.08 -3.31
N ASP A 427 8.53 38.65 -4.00
CA ASP A 427 9.46 37.85 -4.82
C ASP A 427 10.25 36.85 -3.97
N THR A 428 10.70 37.26 -2.79
CA THR A 428 11.42 36.39 -1.84
C THR A 428 10.53 35.30 -1.27
N LEU A 429 9.27 35.63 -0.96
CA LEU A 429 8.28 34.67 -0.45
C LEU A 429 7.95 33.62 -1.51
N VAL A 430 7.71 34.06 -2.75
CA VAL A 430 7.46 33.17 -3.90
C VAL A 430 8.68 32.29 -4.15
N GLU A 431 9.89 32.84 -4.10
CA GLU A 431 11.12 32.06 -4.22
C GLU A 431 11.24 31.02 -3.09
N ALA A 432 11.00 31.39 -1.83
CA ALA A 432 11.05 30.46 -0.71
C ALA A 432 10.01 29.33 -0.84
N GLY A 433 8.77 29.66 -1.22
CA GLY A 433 7.72 28.68 -1.50
C GLY A 433 8.09 27.75 -2.65
N PHE A 434 8.60 28.29 -3.75
CA PHE A 434 9.09 27.52 -4.90
C PHE A 434 10.21 26.56 -4.51
N ARG A 435 11.22 27.03 -3.74
CA ARG A 435 12.34 26.19 -3.28
C ARG A 435 11.88 25.09 -2.33
N ALA A 436 10.93 25.37 -1.43
CA ALA A 436 10.35 24.36 -0.56
C ALA A 436 9.60 23.26 -1.36
N LEU A 437 8.83 23.64 -2.39
CA LEU A 437 8.19 22.69 -3.31
C LEU A 437 9.22 21.89 -4.10
N GLU A 438 10.27 22.55 -4.61
CA GLU A 438 11.35 21.91 -5.36
C GLU A 438 12.07 20.84 -4.51
N MET A 439 12.41 21.16 -3.27
CA MET A 439 13.04 20.23 -2.34
C MET A 439 12.11 19.07 -1.95
N SER A 440 10.81 19.34 -1.80
CA SER A 440 9.80 18.30 -1.53
C SER A 440 9.65 17.34 -2.71
N ARG A 441 9.66 17.86 -3.95
CA ARG A 441 9.71 17.03 -5.17
C ARG A 441 10.97 16.17 -5.20
N LEU A 442 12.14 16.76 -4.93
CA LEU A 442 13.41 16.03 -4.90
C LEU A 442 13.37 14.89 -3.87
N ALA A 443 12.90 15.16 -2.66
CA ALA A 443 12.71 14.15 -1.61
C ALA A 443 11.76 13.03 -2.06
N GLN A 444 10.63 13.37 -2.71
CA GLN A 444 9.69 12.38 -3.26
C GLN A 444 10.36 11.46 -4.29
N ARG A 445 11.19 12.01 -5.19
CA ARG A 445 11.90 11.22 -6.22
C ARG A 445 12.97 10.30 -5.61
N LEU A 446 13.73 10.78 -4.63
CA LEU A 446 14.73 9.98 -3.92
C LEU A 446 14.08 8.87 -3.07
N ARG A 447 12.96 9.16 -2.40
CA ARG A 447 12.17 8.17 -1.65
C ARG A 447 11.60 7.08 -2.57
N ALA A 448 11.17 7.45 -3.78
CA ALA A 448 10.65 6.48 -4.75
C ALA A 448 11.70 5.45 -5.21
N ILE A 449 12.99 5.83 -5.29
CA ILE A 449 14.09 4.88 -5.54
C ILE A 449 14.17 3.81 -4.43
N ARG A 450 13.78 4.15 -3.21
CA ARG A 450 13.74 3.23 -2.05
C ARG A 450 12.37 2.57 -1.85
N TYR A 451 11.45 2.71 -2.81
CA TYR A 451 10.04 2.28 -2.69
C TYR A 451 9.30 2.88 -1.47
N GLN A 452 9.70 4.09 -1.06
CA GLN A 452 9.07 4.86 0.01
C GLN A 452 8.12 5.91 -0.58
N LYS A 453 6.99 6.15 0.10
CA LYS A 453 6.08 7.24 -0.25
C LYS A 453 6.54 8.56 0.33
N LEU A 454 6.04 9.67 -0.23
CA LEU A 454 6.17 10.96 0.42
C LEU A 454 5.35 10.94 1.72
N PRO A 455 5.93 11.34 2.87
CA PRO A 455 5.20 11.40 4.13
C PRO A 455 3.99 12.34 4.03
N GLY A 456 2.88 11.99 4.70
CA GLY A 456 1.65 12.78 4.64
C GLY A 456 1.82 14.22 5.13
N ALA A 457 2.70 14.44 6.11
CA ALA A 457 3.07 15.77 6.57
C ALA A 457 3.73 16.63 5.48
N MET A 458 4.69 16.09 4.72
CA MET A 458 5.28 16.82 3.59
C MET A 458 4.26 17.09 2.48
N TRP A 459 3.32 16.17 2.27
CA TRP A 459 2.24 16.36 1.32
C TRP A 459 1.33 17.54 1.71
N SER A 460 0.92 17.58 2.98
CA SER A 460 0.13 18.68 3.55
C SER A 460 0.89 20.00 3.46
N ASP A 461 2.19 20.01 3.77
CA ASP A 461 3.05 21.19 3.63
C ASP A 461 3.09 21.72 2.17
N CYS A 462 3.20 20.83 1.18
CA CYS A 462 3.14 21.22 -0.24
C CYS A 462 1.80 21.87 -0.59
N ASN A 463 0.69 21.32 -0.11
CA ASN A 463 -0.63 21.89 -0.32
C ASN A 463 -0.73 23.28 0.33
N ARG A 464 -0.30 23.44 1.60
CA ARG A 464 -0.35 24.73 2.29
C ARG A 464 0.46 25.82 1.60
N ILE A 465 1.68 25.51 1.16
CA ILE A 465 2.51 26.46 0.39
C ILE A 465 1.81 26.83 -0.92
N PHE A 466 1.34 25.83 -1.69
CA PHE A 466 0.72 26.08 -2.98
C PHE A 466 -0.56 26.92 -2.85
N PHE A 467 -1.45 26.57 -1.94
CA PHE A 467 -2.68 27.33 -1.68
C PHE A 467 -2.38 28.74 -1.14
N GLY A 468 -1.34 28.90 -0.31
CA GLY A 468 -0.88 30.20 0.15
C GLY A 468 -0.42 31.11 -0.99
N LEU A 469 0.32 30.57 -1.97
CA LEU A 469 0.71 31.30 -3.19
C LEU A 469 -0.49 31.55 -4.13
N ALA A 470 -1.40 30.57 -4.25
CA ALA A 470 -2.59 30.67 -5.09
C ALA A 470 -3.55 31.76 -4.63
N LEU A 471 -3.65 32.00 -3.32
CA LEU A 471 -4.42 33.10 -2.73
C LEU A 471 -4.01 34.47 -3.29
N HIS A 472 -2.76 34.62 -3.71
CA HIS A 472 -2.19 35.86 -4.23
C HIS A 472 -1.90 35.82 -5.74
N ASN A 473 -2.34 34.78 -6.46
CA ASN A 473 -2.07 34.55 -7.89
C ASN A 473 -0.57 34.41 -8.25
N ASP A 474 0.24 33.92 -7.32
CA ASP A 474 1.70 33.85 -7.49
C ASP A 474 2.21 32.45 -7.87
N THR A 475 1.35 31.64 -8.49
CA THR A 475 1.66 30.23 -8.82
C THR A 475 2.24 30.03 -10.22
N ALA A 476 2.03 30.98 -11.13
CA ALA A 476 2.38 30.83 -12.55
C ALA A 476 3.74 31.45 -12.93
N GLN A 477 4.34 32.26 -12.06
CA GLN A 477 5.60 32.95 -12.37
C GLN A 477 6.75 31.93 -12.52
N PRO A 478 7.45 31.89 -13.68
CA PRO A 478 8.53 30.95 -13.89
C PRO A 478 9.79 31.37 -13.11
N LEU A 479 10.35 30.42 -12.37
CA LEU A 479 11.59 30.55 -11.60
C LEU A 479 12.62 29.52 -12.08
N ARG A 480 13.89 29.81 -11.80
CA ARG A 480 15.01 28.94 -12.15
C ARG A 480 15.06 27.72 -11.23
N LEU A 481 14.94 26.52 -11.79
CA LEU A 481 15.22 25.29 -11.08
C LEU A 481 16.72 25.20 -10.71
N THR A 482 16.98 24.62 -9.55
CA THR A 482 18.34 24.29 -9.08
C THR A 482 18.99 23.27 -10.01
N GLY A 483 18.20 22.36 -10.57
CA GLY A 483 18.63 21.47 -11.65
C GLY A 483 17.49 20.61 -12.22
N THR A 484 17.88 19.54 -12.90
CA THR A 484 16.99 18.69 -13.69
C THR A 484 16.72 17.32 -13.05
N THR A 485 16.99 17.16 -11.76
CA THR A 485 16.78 15.88 -11.07
C THR A 485 15.29 15.54 -11.07
N GLY A 486 14.93 14.40 -11.68
CA GLY A 486 13.54 14.01 -11.90
C GLY A 486 12.84 14.74 -13.06
N VAL A 487 13.51 15.62 -13.80
CA VAL A 487 12.95 16.40 -14.91
C VAL A 487 13.84 16.18 -16.14
N ARG A 488 13.49 15.22 -17.02
CA ARG A 488 14.26 15.04 -18.27
C ARG A 488 13.94 16.21 -19.22
N PRO A 489 14.95 16.98 -19.69
CA PRO A 489 14.70 18.04 -20.66
C PRO A 489 14.25 17.43 -22.00
N VAL A 490 13.28 18.09 -22.65
CA VAL A 490 12.61 17.64 -23.89
C VAL A 490 13.55 17.56 -25.11
N SER A 491 14.79 18.04 -25.01
CA SER A 491 15.72 18.04 -26.13
C SER A 491 17.17 17.80 -25.70
N GLU A 492 17.79 16.79 -26.29
CA GLU A 492 19.24 16.56 -26.25
C GLU A 492 20.03 17.69 -26.95
N LYS A 493 19.37 18.57 -27.69
CA LYS A 493 19.98 19.75 -28.34
C LYS A 493 20.06 21.00 -27.45
N ARG A 494 20.08 20.84 -26.13
CA ARG A 494 20.33 21.97 -25.22
C ARG A 494 21.80 22.03 -24.85
N SER A 495 22.43 23.16 -25.13
CA SER A 495 23.81 23.44 -24.72
C SER A 495 23.96 23.20 -23.21
N PRO A 496 25.06 22.56 -22.76
CA PRO A 496 25.36 22.42 -21.34
C PRO A 496 25.45 23.82 -20.71
N GLY A 497 24.45 24.18 -19.90
CA GLY A 497 24.33 25.51 -19.28
C GLY A 497 22.96 26.19 -19.40
N SER A 498 22.02 25.70 -20.23
CA SER A 498 20.67 26.29 -20.28
C SER A 498 19.89 26.02 -18.98
N SER A 499 19.51 27.09 -18.28
CA SER A 499 18.72 27.03 -17.06
C SER A 499 17.31 26.52 -17.36
N THR A 500 16.85 25.48 -16.65
CA THR A 500 15.46 25.03 -16.77
C THR A 500 14.58 25.93 -15.90
N MET A 501 13.58 26.55 -16.52
CA MET A 501 12.58 27.38 -15.85
C MET A 501 11.34 26.54 -15.53
N SER A 502 10.70 26.79 -14.38
CA SER A 502 9.49 26.11 -13.95
C SER A 502 8.71 27.02 -13.00
N SER A 503 7.38 26.91 -12.96
CA SER A 503 6.56 27.67 -12.02
C SER A 503 6.27 26.87 -10.74
N PRO A 504 5.87 27.53 -9.63
CA PRO A 504 5.34 26.82 -8.45
C PRO A 504 4.22 25.84 -8.80
N GLN A 505 3.35 26.19 -9.75
CA GLN A 505 2.29 25.34 -10.26
C GLN A 505 2.82 24.07 -10.94
N ASP A 506 3.83 24.16 -11.80
CA ASP A 506 4.39 23.00 -12.49
C ASP A 506 5.05 22.01 -11.50
N VAL A 507 5.81 22.55 -10.54
CA VAL A 507 6.45 21.73 -9.50
C VAL A 507 5.39 21.06 -8.63
N TYR A 508 4.34 21.78 -8.24
CA TYR A 508 3.22 21.23 -7.48
C TYR A 508 2.51 20.11 -8.24
N LEU A 509 2.13 20.34 -9.50
CA LEU A 509 1.47 19.33 -10.36
C LEU A 509 2.35 18.09 -10.57
N SER A 510 3.67 18.27 -10.70
CA SER A 510 4.65 17.18 -10.76
C SER A 510 4.68 16.33 -9.47
N VAL A 511 4.53 16.95 -8.30
CA VAL A 511 4.40 16.21 -7.02
C VAL A 511 3.07 15.45 -6.96
N GLN A 512 1.97 16.11 -7.35
CA GLN A 512 0.62 15.52 -7.31
C GLN A 512 0.49 14.33 -8.26
N LEU A 513 0.90 14.48 -9.52
CA LEU A 513 0.84 13.40 -10.52
C LEU A 513 1.67 12.19 -10.10
N PHE A 514 2.89 12.44 -9.62
CA PHE A 514 3.79 11.35 -9.25
C PHE A 514 3.25 10.52 -8.08
N GLY A 515 2.60 11.15 -7.10
CA GLY A 515 1.92 10.41 -6.03
C GLY A 515 0.65 9.69 -6.51
N LEU A 516 -0.12 10.29 -7.42
CA LEU A 516 -1.31 9.67 -8.01
C LEU A 516 -0.97 8.38 -8.77
N LEU A 517 0.15 8.36 -9.49
CA LEU A 517 0.62 7.20 -10.25
C LEU A 517 1.16 6.06 -9.37
N ASP A 518 1.22 6.25 -8.03
CA ASP A 518 1.66 5.26 -7.03
C ASP A 518 2.97 4.58 -7.47
N THR A 519 4.00 5.39 -7.73
CA THR A 519 5.26 5.01 -8.37
C THR A 519 6.08 3.94 -7.66
N ILE A 520 5.67 3.55 -6.46
CA ILE A 520 6.15 2.34 -5.78
C ILE A 520 5.70 1.03 -6.46
N THR A 521 4.87 1.10 -7.50
CA THR A 521 4.55 -0.02 -8.41
C THR A 521 5.37 -0.01 -9.70
N TRP A 522 6.39 0.84 -9.79
CA TRP A 522 7.15 1.06 -11.01
C TRP A 522 8.61 0.62 -10.85
N PRO A 523 9.22 0.03 -11.89
CA PRO A 523 10.67 -0.11 -11.95
C PRO A 523 11.36 1.25 -11.83
N MET A 524 12.47 1.33 -11.08
CA MET A 524 13.19 2.59 -10.80
C MET A 524 13.58 3.36 -12.08
N ARG A 525 14.01 2.62 -13.11
CA ARG A 525 14.39 3.17 -14.42
C ARG A 525 13.27 3.97 -15.11
N LEU A 526 12.01 3.68 -14.80
CA LEU A 526 10.83 4.30 -15.41
C LEU A 526 10.28 5.50 -14.61
N LEU A 527 10.86 5.82 -13.44
CA LEU A 527 10.37 6.90 -12.57
C LEU A 527 10.43 8.30 -13.22
N HIS A 528 11.21 8.49 -14.28
CA HIS A 528 11.29 9.77 -15.00
C HIS A 528 10.16 10.00 -16.02
N VAL A 529 9.42 8.95 -16.40
CA VAL A 529 8.44 9.01 -17.50
C VAL A 529 7.28 9.97 -17.20
N PRO A 530 6.69 10.00 -15.99
CA PRO A 530 5.62 10.95 -15.68
C PRO A 530 6.02 12.42 -15.90
N ASP A 531 7.19 12.80 -15.40
CA ASP A 531 7.70 14.16 -15.56
C ASP A 531 8.07 14.48 -17.03
N ALA A 532 8.52 13.48 -17.80
CA ALA A 532 8.76 13.64 -19.23
C ALA A 532 7.46 13.94 -20.00
N TYR A 533 6.33 13.34 -19.62
CA TYR A 533 5.02 13.67 -20.19
C TYR A 533 4.55 15.07 -19.80
N LEU A 534 4.72 15.46 -18.54
CA LEU A 534 4.39 16.83 -18.09
C LEU A 534 5.17 17.89 -18.86
N ASN A 535 6.45 17.63 -19.17
CA ASN A 535 7.28 18.56 -19.94
C ASN A 535 6.97 18.53 -21.46
N HIS A 536 6.48 17.41 -21.98
CA HIS A 536 6.19 17.24 -23.41
C HIS A 536 4.87 17.89 -23.81
N LEU A 537 3.87 17.89 -22.93
CA LEU A 537 2.52 18.34 -23.22
C LEU A 537 2.25 19.71 -22.58
N ASP A 538 1.85 20.67 -23.42
CA ASP A 538 1.34 21.94 -22.94
C ASP A 538 0.05 21.73 -22.15
N ASN A 539 0.06 22.14 -20.88
CA ASN A 539 -1.07 21.98 -19.97
C ASN A 539 -1.54 20.51 -19.84
N ALA A 540 -0.60 19.58 -19.69
CA ALA A 540 -0.88 18.17 -19.40
C ALA A 540 -1.89 17.99 -18.25
N LEU A 541 -1.75 18.82 -17.21
CA LEU A 541 -2.65 18.96 -16.09
C LEU A 541 -3.02 20.43 -15.91
N ARG A 542 -4.28 20.71 -15.54
CA ARG A 542 -4.77 22.08 -15.32
C ARG A 542 -5.39 22.21 -13.93
N ILE A 543 -5.09 23.30 -13.25
CA ILE A 543 -5.71 23.62 -11.96
C ILE A 543 -6.95 24.46 -12.23
N LEU A 544 -8.09 24.00 -11.73
CA LEU A 544 -9.38 24.67 -11.82
C LEU A 544 -9.89 24.99 -10.42
N PRO A 545 -10.61 26.11 -10.24
CA PRO A 545 -11.28 26.39 -8.97
C PRO A 545 -12.33 25.31 -8.69
N ASP A 546 -12.52 24.98 -7.41
CA ASP A 546 -13.60 24.11 -6.98
C ASP A 546 -14.92 24.89 -6.96
N SER A 547 -15.92 24.42 -7.71
CA SER A 547 -17.26 25.02 -7.75
C SER A 547 -18.22 24.42 -6.72
N ALA A 548 -17.74 23.53 -5.84
CA ALA A 548 -18.55 22.76 -4.87
C ALA A 548 -19.63 21.84 -5.51
N GLN A 549 -19.64 21.70 -6.85
CA GLN A 549 -20.57 20.86 -7.59
C GLN A 549 -19.98 19.45 -7.84
N GLY A 550 -20.76 18.59 -8.52
CA GLY A 550 -20.36 17.23 -8.89
C GLY A 550 -19.05 17.19 -9.68
N MET A 551 -18.30 16.10 -9.53
CA MET A 551 -17.01 15.88 -10.19
C MET A 551 -17.25 15.40 -11.63
N ALA A 552 -16.72 16.13 -12.62
CA ALA A 552 -16.73 15.69 -14.00
C ALA A 552 -15.69 14.57 -14.23
N PRO A 553 -15.93 13.62 -15.14
CA PRO A 553 -14.90 12.67 -15.56
C PRO A 553 -13.63 13.41 -16.01
N GLY A 554 -12.45 12.88 -15.70
CA GLY A 554 -11.19 13.56 -16.03
C GLY A 554 -10.76 14.64 -15.04
N THR A 555 -11.43 14.77 -13.89
CA THR A 555 -11.06 15.70 -12.81
C THR A 555 -10.75 14.98 -11.51
N LEU A 556 -9.78 15.52 -10.77
CA LEU A 556 -9.40 15.11 -9.42
C LEU A 556 -9.59 16.29 -8.47
N ILE A 557 -9.72 16.03 -7.16
CA ILE A 557 -9.82 17.06 -6.13
C ILE A 557 -8.75 16.89 -5.07
N THR A 558 -8.18 18.00 -4.61
CA THR A 558 -7.27 18.05 -3.47
C THR A 558 -7.62 19.22 -2.57
N TYR A 559 -7.33 19.08 -1.28
CA TYR A 559 -7.69 20.03 -0.22
C TYR A 559 -6.44 20.60 0.41
N LEU A 560 -6.57 21.75 1.07
CA LEU A 560 -5.49 22.41 1.78
C LEU A 560 -4.78 21.50 2.79
N ASP A 561 -5.54 20.70 3.54
CA ASP A 561 -5.04 19.81 4.59
C ASP A 561 -4.70 18.40 4.09
N ALA A 562 -4.92 18.10 2.81
CA ALA A 562 -4.76 16.75 2.30
C ALA A 562 -3.32 16.24 2.50
N ASP A 563 -3.21 15.00 2.96
CA ASP A 563 -1.96 14.31 3.30
C ASP A 563 -1.55 13.27 2.25
N GLY A 564 -2.15 13.34 1.06
CA GLY A 564 -1.91 12.39 -0.02
C GLY A 564 -2.44 12.91 -1.37
N PRO A 565 -2.27 12.11 -2.44
CA PRO A 565 -2.54 12.54 -3.81
C PRO A 565 -4.00 12.95 -4.04
N PRO A 566 -4.26 13.72 -5.13
CA PRO A 566 -5.60 14.14 -5.48
C PRO A 566 -6.52 12.93 -5.65
N ARG A 567 -7.78 13.07 -5.25
CA ARG A 567 -8.77 11.97 -5.21
C ARG A 567 -9.79 12.12 -6.33
N PHE A 568 -10.35 11.00 -6.79
CA PHE A 568 -11.45 10.96 -7.75
C PHE A 568 -12.81 11.30 -7.12
N GLN A 569 -12.92 11.25 -5.80
CA GLN A 569 -14.16 11.47 -5.07
C GLN A 569 -14.00 12.61 -4.06
N ARG A 570 -15.05 13.41 -3.92
CA ARG A 570 -15.14 14.48 -2.92
C ARG A 570 -15.23 13.85 -1.52
N ARG A 571 -14.59 14.47 -0.52
CA ARG A 571 -14.73 14.09 0.88
C ARG A 571 -16.07 14.65 1.39
N GLU A 572 -16.84 13.83 2.09
CA GLU A 572 -18.06 14.31 2.75
C GLU A 572 -17.67 15.33 3.84
N GLN A 573 -18.34 16.49 3.86
CA GLN A 573 -18.27 17.49 4.93
C GLN A 573 -16.88 18.14 5.16
N THR A 574 -16.37 18.90 4.19
CA THR A 574 -15.20 19.77 4.42
C THR A 574 -15.48 21.21 4.02
N HIS A 575 -15.25 22.14 4.95
CA HIS A 575 -15.28 23.60 4.70
C HIS A 575 -13.93 24.17 4.23
N LEU A 576 -12.91 23.31 4.06
CA LEU A 576 -11.56 23.73 3.71
C LEU A 576 -11.45 24.08 2.21
N PRO A 577 -10.53 25.02 1.85
CA PRO A 577 -10.24 25.32 0.46
C PRO A 577 -9.84 24.07 -0.32
N ALA A 578 -10.40 23.94 -1.53
CA ALA A 578 -10.12 22.84 -2.44
C ALA A 578 -9.83 23.37 -3.85
N ILE A 579 -9.03 22.62 -4.60
CA ILE A 579 -8.77 22.85 -6.02
C ILE A 579 -9.03 21.57 -6.79
N ARG A 580 -9.43 21.72 -8.05
CA ARG A 580 -9.59 20.61 -8.99
C ARG A 580 -8.39 20.52 -9.92
N VAL A 581 -7.96 19.30 -10.23
CA VAL A 581 -6.90 19.02 -11.20
C VAL A 581 -7.52 18.25 -12.37
N GLU A 582 -7.62 18.91 -13.52
CA GLU A 582 -8.06 18.30 -14.77
C GLU A 582 -6.87 17.58 -15.43
N TYR A 583 -7.07 16.32 -15.80
CA TYR A 583 -6.03 15.45 -16.40
C TYR A 583 -6.39 14.90 -17.78
N SER A 584 -7.49 15.36 -18.38
CA SER A 584 -8.02 14.89 -19.67
C SER A 584 -6.99 14.94 -20.81
N THR A 585 -6.20 16.02 -20.89
CA THR A 585 -5.15 16.16 -21.92
C THR A 585 -4.11 15.05 -21.84
N LEU A 586 -3.58 14.79 -20.64
CA LEU A 586 -2.64 13.71 -20.41
C LEU A 586 -3.26 12.34 -20.72
N PHE A 587 -4.48 12.09 -20.23
CA PHE A 587 -5.16 10.81 -20.43
C PHE A 587 -5.41 10.51 -21.91
N ASN A 588 -5.93 11.49 -22.66
CA ASN A 588 -6.22 11.34 -24.08
C ASN A 588 -4.94 11.07 -24.88
N ARG A 589 -3.83 11.74 -24.54
CA ARG A 589 -2.55 11.51 -25.20
C ARG A 589 -2.02 10.10 -24.94
N LEU A 590 -2.08 9.64 -23.68
CA LEU A 590 -1.67 8.28 -23.31
C LEU A 590 -2.53 7.22 -24.02
N ALA A 591 -3.83 7.47 -24.19
CA ALA A 591 -4.72 6.57 -24.92
C ALA A 591 -4.34 6.49 -26.42
N GLN A 592 -4.02 7.62 -27.05
CA GLN A 592 -3.52 7.66 -28.43
C GLN A 592 -2.20 6.90 -28.59
N ASP A 593 -1.25 7.12 -27.67
CA ASP A 593 0.02 6.41 -27.67
C ASP A 593 -0.16 4.89 -27.52
N HIS A 594 -1.07 4.46 -26.64
CA HIS A 594 -1.41 3.05 -26.45
C HIS A 594 -1.99 2.42 -27.73
N GLU A 595 -2.91 3.11 -28.39
CA GLU A 595 -3.49 2.66 -29.65
C GLU A 595 -2.44 2.54 -30.75
N ALA A 596 -1.58 3.55 -30.92
CA ALA A 596 -0.50 3.54 -31.89
C ALA A 596 0.49 2.39 -31.66
N LEU A 597 0.89 2.14 -30.41
CA LEU A 597 1.76 1.01 -30.05
C LEU A 597 1.08 -0.35 -30.31
N SER A 598 -0.22 -0.46 -30.06
CA SER A 598 -0.99 -1.68 -30.31
C SER A 598 -1.04 -2.01 -31.80
N GLN A 599 -1.27 -1.00 -32.66
CA GLN A 599 -1.25 -1.16 -34.12
C GLN A 599 0.15 -1.56 -34.64
N MET A 600 1.21 -0.93 -34.12
CA MET A 600 2.60 -1.25 -34.50
C MET A 600 3.02 -2.64 -34.07
N LYS A 601 2.55 -3.13 -32.91
CA LYS A 601 2.83 -4.48 -32.43
C LYS A 601 2.25 -5.55 -33.37
N VAL A 602 1.10 -5.28 -34.00
CA VAL A 602 0.49 -6.18 -34.99
C VAL A 602 1.32 -6.21 -36.28
N LEU A 603 1.93 -5.08 -36.67
CA LEU A 603 2.72 -4.95 -37.89
C LEU A 603 4.21 -5.35 -37.73
N ASP A 604 4.63 -5.72 -36.52
CA ASP A 604 6.02 -5.99 -36.13
C ASP A 604 7.02 -4.90 -36.60
N HIS A 605 6.56 -3.64 -36.62
CA HIS A 605 7.33 -2.50 -37.06
C HIS A 605 7.06 -1.29 -36.16
N PHE A 606 8.12 -0.75 -35.56
CA PHE A 606 8.04 0.41 -34.68
C PHE A 606 8.44 1.69 -35.39
N ASP A 607 7.54 2.67 -35.39
CA ASP A 607 7.79 4.00 -35.92
C ASP A 607 7.80 5.04 -34.77
N PRO A 608 8.97 5.60 -34.41
CA PRO A 608 9.10 6.55 -33.30
C PRO A 608 8.36 7.87 -33.53
N THR A 609 8.01 8.21 -34.78
CA THR A 609 7.35 9.49 -35.11
C THR A 609 5.87 9.51 -34.74
N LYS A 610 5.27 8.33 -34.58
CA LYS A 610 3.84 8.14 -34.32
C LYS A 610 3.47 8.08 -32.83
N VAL A 611 4.46 8.10 -31.93
CA VAL A 611 4.27 8.09 -30.48
C VAL A 611 4.87 9.34 -29.84
N SER A 612 4.42 9.67 -28.63
CA SER A 612 5.02 10.78 -27.85
C SER A 612 6.53 10.59 -27.66
N THR A 613 7.26 11.70 -27.68
CA THR A 613 8.72 11.72 -27.50
C THR A 613 9.19 10.98 -26.23
N PRO A 614 8.51 11.08 -25.07
CA PRO A 614 8.87 10.30 -23.88
C PRO A 614 8.88 8.78 -24.11
N LEU A 615 7.99 8.24 -24.95
CA LEU A 615 7.93 6.80 -25.24
C LEU A 615 8.91 6.36 -26.32
N ALA A 616 9.16 7.21 -27.31
CA ALA A 616 10.07 6.91 -28.41
C ALA A 616 11.48 6.53 -27.90
N HIS A 617 11.92 7.16 -26.81
CA HIS A 617 13.23 6.93 -26.18
C HIS A 617 13.28 5.74 -25.22
N LEU A 618 12.15 5.05 -24.97
CA LEU A 618 12.13 3.86 -24.13
C LEU A 618 12.46 2.60 -24.93
N ALA A 619 13.02 1.60 -24.24
CA ALA A 619 13.19 0.27 -24.79
C ALA A 619 11.83 -0.34 -25.17
N GLY A 620 11.78 -1.12 -26.26
CA GLY A 620 10.53 -1.69 -26.78
C GLY A 620 9.68 -2.41 -25.73
N LYS A 621 10.34 -3.17 -24.84
CA LYS A 621 9.69 -3.91 -23.74
C LYS A 621 9.01 -3.03 -22.69
N ASP A 622 9.43 -1.77 -22.55
CA ASP A 622 8.93 -0.86 -21.50
C ASP A 622 7.78 0.05 -22.02
N ARG A 623 7.62 0.20 -23.34
CA ARG A 623 6.70 1.17 -23.96
C ARG A 623 5.23 0.91 -23.64
N ILE A 624 4.74 -0.32 -23.85
CA ILE A 624 3.34 -0.66 -23.56
C ILE A 624 3.10 -0.69 -22.03
N PRO A 625 3.90 -1.40 -21.22
CA PRO A 625 3.65 -1.49 -19.78
C PRO A 625 3.61 -0.14 -19.06
N VAL A 626 4.47 0.82 -19.45
CA VAL A 626 4.48 2.13 -18.78
C VAL A 626 3.21 2.94 -19.07
N VAL A 627 2.70 2.88 -20.31
CA VAL A 627 1.46 3.57 -20.69
C VAL A 627 0.26 2.93 -20.01
N GLU A 628 0.20 1.60 -19.98
CA GLU A 628 -0.83 0.86 -19.25
C GLU A 628 -0.81 1.20 -17.75
N LEU A 629 0.36 1.28 -17.12
CA LEU A 629 0.50 1.70 -15.72
C LEU A 629 -0.06 3.11 -15.48
N MET A 630 0.22 4.07 -16.36
CA MET A 630 -0.31 5.42 -16.25
C MET A 630 -1.83 5.46 -16.43
N LEU A 631 -2.33 4.84 -17.51
CA LEU A 631 -3.77 4.79 -17.81
C LEU A 631 -4.56 4.09 -16.71
N LEU A 632 -4.00 3.02 -16.12
CA LEU A 632 -4.62 2.28 -15.02
C LEU A 632 -4.80 3.14 -13.77
N ARG A 633 -3.89 4.08 -13.51
CA ARG A 633 -3.89 4.96 -12.33
C ARG A 633 -4.69 6.25 -12.54
N LEU A 634 -4.88 6.68 -13.79
CA LEU A 634 -5.72 7.83 -14.15
C LEU A 634 -7.20 7.47 -14.31
N LYS A 635 -7.59 6.21 -14.11
CA LYS A 635 -8.99 5.79 -14.08
C LYS A 635 -9.45 5.59 -12.64
N GLU A 636 -10.66 6.08 -12.34
CA GLU A 636 -11.32 5.74 -11.09
C GLU A 636 -11.58 4.22 -11.06
N ARG A 637 -11.07 3.55 -10.03
CA ARG A 637 -11.24 2.09 -9.88
C ARG A 637 -12.14 1.81 -8.69
N GLN A 638 -13.32 1.29 -8.97
CA GLN A 638 -14.10 0.60 -7.95
C GLN A 638 -13.45 -0.78 -7.71
N ARG A 639 -13.07 -1.05 -6.46
CA ARG A 639 -12.47 -2.33 -6.09
C ARG A 639 -13.50 -3.44 -6.28
N GLN A 640 -13.13 -4.46 -7.04
CA GLN A 640 -14.03 -5.57 -7.37
C GLN A 640 -14.08 -6.65 -6.28
N HIS A 641 -12.98 -6.85 -5.54
CA HIS A 641 -12.89 -7.84 -4.46
C HIS A 641 -12.65 -7.18 -3.10
N LYS A 642 -13.33 -7.68 -2.06
CA LYS A 642 -13.14 -7.26 -0.67
C LYS A 642 -11.81 -7.84 -0.16
N ARG A 643 -11.02 -7.02 0.54
CA ARG A 643 -9.82 -7.52 1.24
C ARG A 643 -10.23 -8.14 2.56
N HIS A 644 -9.68 -9.31 2.84
CA HIS A 644 -9.74 -9.91 4.15
C HIS A 644 -8.45 -9.54 4.88
N ALA A 645 -8.57 -8.94 6.06
CA ALA A 645 -7.41 -8.70 6.90
C ALA A 645 -6.84 -10.06 7.30
N GLY A 646 -5.56 -10.28 7.03
CA GLY A 646 -4.85 -11.42 7.61
C GLY A 646 -4.74 -11.16 9.11
N GLY A 647 -5.26 -12.06 9.94
CA GLY A 647 -4.81 -12.10 11.32
C GLY A 647 -3.31 -12.39 11.28
N GLY A 648 -2.46 -11.51 11.81
CA GLY A 648 -1.01 -11.50 11.60
C GLY A 648 -0.21 -12.74 12.04
N ASN A 649 -0.88 -13.87 12.30
CA ASN A 649 -0.28 -15.15 12.66
C ASN A 649 -0.02 -16.06 11.44
N GLU A 650 -0.60 -15.80 10.26
CA GLU A 650 -0.30 -16.61 9.07
C GLU A 650 1.05 -16.21 8.46
N SER A 651 1.98 -17.17 8.40
CA SER A 651 3.32 -17.02 7.83
C SER A 651 3.45 -17.75 6.49
N PHE A 652 4.17 -17.14 5.56
CA PHE A 652 4.41 -17.65 4.22
C PHE A 652 5.90 -17.88 3.97
N ARG A 653 6.21 -18.87 3.13
CA ARG A 653 7.51 -19.04 2.48
C ARG A 653 7.43 -18.47 1.08
N LEU A 654 8.44 -17.70 0.68
CA LEU A 654 8.54 -17.08 -0.64
C LEU A 654 9.84 -17.52 -1.29
N TYR A 655 9.74 -17.90 -2.55
CA TYR A 655 10.84 -18.29 -3.42
C TYR A 655 10.83 -17.34 -4.61
N PHE A 656 11.84 -16.47 -4.69
CA PHE A 656 11.90 -15.36 -5.62
C PHE A 656 12.70 -15.77 -6.87
N GLY A 657 12.17 -15.46 -8.05
CA GLY A 657 12.79 -15.82 -9.32
C GLY A 657 12.30 -17.16 -9.89
N PHE A 658 12.58 -17.34 -11.18
CA PHE A 658 12.07 -18.48 -11.94
C PHE A 658 12.69 -19.80 -11.48
N ASP A 659 14.02 -19.84 -11.32
CA ASP A 659 14.74 -21.07 -11.00
C ASP A 659 14.35 -21.64 -9.64
N ASP A 660 14.30 -20.79 -8.60
CA ASP A 660 13.92 -21.21 -7.24
C ASP A 660 12.48 -21.77 -7.22
N GLY A 661 11.57 -21.08 -7.91
CA GLY A 661 10.18 -21.50 -8.07
C GLY A 661 10.05 -22.82 -8.84
N HIS A 662 10.72 -22.95 -9.98
CA HIS A 662 10.71 -24.16 -10.81
C HIS A 662 11.25 -25.36 -10.04
N GLN A 663 12.40 -25.19 -9.39
CA GLN A 663 12.99 -26.24 -8.55
C GLN A 663 12.04 -26.64 -7.42
N LEU A 664 11.32 -25.70 -6.81
CA LEU A 664 10.36 -26.01 -5.73
C LEU A 664 9.23 -26.89 -6.24
N LEU A 665 8.61 -26.48 -7.36
CA LEU A 665 7.54 -27.24 -7.98
C LEU A 665 8.03 -28.63 -8.43
N GLN A 666 9.28 -28.74 -8.91
CA GLN A 666 9.89 -30.01 -9.24
C GLN A 666 10.07 -30.91 -8.01
N ALA A 667 10.47 -30.34 -6.87
CA ALA A 667 10.63 -31.09 -5.63
C ALA A 667 9.28 -31.57 -5.06
N ILE A 668 8.23 -30.76 -5.18
CA ILE A 668 6.86 -31.14 -4.78
C ILE A 668 6.34 -32.29 -5.64
N ALA A 669 6.65 -32.30 -6.93
CA ALA A 669 6.21 -33.34 -7.86
C ALA A 669 7.01 -34.65 -7.78
N ALA A 670 8.13 -34.69 -7.04
CA ALA A 670 8.97 -35.87 -6.95
C ALA A 670 8.35 -36.96 -6.04
N PRO A 671 8.34 -38.25 -6.44
CA PRO A 671 7.69 -39.33 -5.70
C PRO A 671 8.31 -39.66 -4.33
N TYR A 672 9.47 -39.10 -3.99
CA TYR A 672 10.14 -39.23 -2.69
C TYR A 672 10.17 -37.88 -1.96
N ILE A 673 8.99 -37.44 -1.53
CA ILE A 673 8.72 -36.12 -0.95
C ILE A 673 9.60 -35.83 0.28
N GLU A 674 9.83 -36.81 1.15
CA GLU A 674 10.51 -36.56 2.44
C GLU A 674 11.99 -36.20 2.30
N GLY A 675 12.76 -36.86 1.43
CA GLY A 675 14.21 -36.64 1.32
C GLY A 675 14.59 -35.34 0.60
N ALA A 676 13.83 -34.96 -0.43
CA ALA A 676 14.06 -33.72 -1.18
C ALA A 676 13.60 -32.50 -0.39
N LEU A 677 12.43 -32.58 0.27
CA LEU A 677 11.97 -31.53 1.18
C LEU A 677 12.85 -31.42 2.43
N GLN A 678 13.41 -32.51 2.96
CA GLN A 678 14.36 -32.44 4.08
C GLN A 678 15.66 -31.73 3.70
N LYS A 679 16.30 -32.06 2.57
CA LYS A 679 17.52 -31.36 2.11
C LYS A 679 17.28 -29.87 1.92
N ARG A 680 16.08 -29.49 1.46
CA ARG A 680 15.73 -28.11 1.17
C ARG A 680 15.25 -27.33 2.39
N ASN A 681 14.51 -27.97 3.29
CA ASN A 681 14.31 -27.47 4.63
C ASN A 681 15.66 -27.28 5.33
N LEU A 682 16.68 -28.11 5.04
CA LEU A 682 18.03 -27.93 5.57
C LEU A 682 18.72 -26.70 4.98
N THR A 683 18.65 -26.44 3.67
CA THR A 683 19.17 -25.20 3.07
C THR A 683 18.42 -23.95 3.53
N ASP A 684 17.09 -24.01 3.65
CA ASP A 684 16.26 -22.92 4.15
C ASP A 684 16.55 -22.66 5.64
N ASN A 685 16.71 -23.72 6.44
CA ASN A 685 17.14 -23.61 7.84
C ASN A 685 18.59 -23.14 7.97
N LEU A 686 19.49 -23.48 7.05
CA LEU A 686 20.87 -23.00 7.05
C LEU A 686 20.95 -21.53 6.65
N ALA A 687 20.16 -21.08 5.68
CA ALA A 687 20.00 -19.66 5.35
C ALA A 687 19.43 -18.88 6.55
N GLN A 688 18.43 -19.45 7.24
CA GLN A 688 17.88 -18.90 8.48
C GLN A 688 18.88 -18.92 9.66
N ARG A 689 19.75 -19.92 9.74
CA ARG A 689 20.77 -20.05 10.81
C ARG A 689 21.99 -19.16 10.57
N SER A 690 22.39 -18.93 9.32
CA SER A 690 23.45 -17.97 8.98
C SER A 690 23.08 -16.55 9.41
N ALA A 691 21.79 -16.21 9.40
CA ALA A 691 21.28 -14.95 9.95
C ALA A 691 21.38 -14.83 11.48
N LYS A 692 21.46 -15.95 12.21
CA LYS A 692 21.56 -15.98 13.68
C LYS A 692 22.97 -15.80 14.24
N PHE A 693 24.01 -15.76 13.40
CA PHE A 693 25.40 -15.66 13.87
C PHE A 693 25.93 -14.21 14.02
N THR A 694 25.07 -13.20 13.84
CA THR A 694 25.43 -11.78 14.00
C THR A 694 24.42 -11.06 14.91
N ASP A 695 24.90 -10.66 16.08
CA ASP A 695 24.31 -9.86 17.17
C ASP A 695 23.09 -10.42 17.93
N ASP A 696 23.12 -10.20 19.25
CA ASP A 696 22.28 -10.72 20.35
C ASP A 696 20.76 -10.38 20.30
N GLN A 697 20.10 -10.53 19.14
CA GLN A 697 18.63 -10.46 19.05
C GLN A 697 18.04 -11.72 18.42
N GLU A 698 17.58 -12.61 19.29
CA GLU A 698 17.08 -13.97 19.02
C GLU A 698 15.79 -14.11 18.15
N GLN A 699 15.29 -13.08 17.43
CA GLN A 699 13.94 -13.16 16.83
C GLN A 699 13.77 -12.91 15.32
N LEU A 700 14.81 -12.60 14.55
CA LEU A 700 14.63 -12.14 13.15
C LEU A 700 15.07 -13.14 12.08
N ALA A 701 14.43 -14.31 12.05
CA ALA A 701 14.34 -15.06 10.79
C ALA A 701 13.27 -14.38 9.91
N THR A 702 13.55 -14.15 8.62
CA THR A 702 12.70 -13.53 7.59
C THR A 702 11.39 -14.30 7.37
N ARG A 703 10.47 -14.26 8.35
CA ARG A 703 9.11 -14.79 8.21
C ARG A 703 8.24 -13.74 7.55
N TRP A 704 7.70 -14.07 6.38
CA TRP A 704 6.75 -13.22 5.68
C TRP A 704 5.37 -13.38 6.30
N GLN A 705 4.87 -12.30 6.93
CA GLN A 705 3.58 -12.26 7.59
C GLN A 705 2.50 -11.76 6.64
N LEU A 706 1.32 -12.37 6.68
CA LEU A 706 0.17 -11.91 5.92
C LEU A 706 -0.43 -10.63 6.51
N VAL A 707 -0.54 -9.59 5.70
CA VAL A 707 -1.21 -8.33 6.05
C VAL A 707 -2.66 -8.34 5.54
N ASP A 708 -2.83 -8.61 4.24
CA ASP A 708 -4.15 -8.77 3.64
C ASP A 708 -4.11 -9.76 2.47
N PHE A 709 -5.28 -10.33 2.15
CA PHE A 709 -5.45 -11.19 0.99
C PHE A 709 -6.77 -10.93 0.26
N SER A 710 -6.78 -11.36 -0.99
CA SER A 710 -7.93 -11.37 -1.89
C SER A 710 -7.81 -12.53 -2.87
N THR A 711 -8.86 -12.81 -3.64
CA THR A 711 -8.84 -13.79 -4.74
C THR A 711 -7.73 -13.50 -5.76
N GLY A 712 -7.43 -12.21 -6.00
CA GLY A 712 -6.42 -11.77 -6.97
C GLY A 712 -4.98 -11.69 -6.45
N GLY A 713 -4.72 -11.87 -5.16
CA GLY A 713 -3.37 -11.70 -4.62
C GLY A 713 -3.28 -11.49 -3.12
N LEU A 714 -2.03 -11.35 -2.63
CA LEU A 714 -1.69 -11.19 -1.21
C LEU A 714 -0.81 -9.97 -0.99
N LEU A 715 -0.89 -9.40 0.22
CA LEU A 715 0.05 -8.44 0.75
C LEU A 715 0.79 -9.07 1.92
N LEU A 716 2.10 -9.20 1.77
CA LEU A 716 2.98 -9.82 2.76
C LEU A 716 3.96 -8.77 3.29
N ARG A 717 4.37 -8.91 4.55
CA ARG A 717 5.33 -8.03 5.22
C ARG A 717 6.44 -8.82 5.87
N THR A 718 7.67 -8.31 5.83
CA THR A 718 8.81 -8.87 6.57
C THR A 718 9.77 -7.79 7.02
N GLN A 719 10.64 -8.12 7.98
CA GLN A 719 11.78 -7.29 8.32
C GLN A 719 12.97 -7.59 7.38
N VAL A 720 13.62 -6.54 6.93
CA VAL A 720 14.76 -6.60 6.02
C VAL A 720 16.03 -6.84 6.83
N THR A 721 16.74 -7.91 6.50
CA THR A 721 18.03 -8.28 7.10
C THR A 721 19.09 -8.35 6.00
N ALA A 722 20.37 -8.48 6.39
CA ALA A 722 21.47 -8.70 5.44
C ALA A 722 21.31 -10.00 4.61
N PHE A 723 20.43 -10.92 5.04
CA PHE A 723 20.18 -12.22 4.41
C PHE A 723 18.84 -12.27 3.66
N THR A 724 18.11 -11.16 3.58
CA THR A 724 16.87 -11.10 2.79
C THR A 724 17.18 -11.28 1.31
N THR A 725 16.49 -12.21 0.64
CA THR A 725 16.65 -12.44 -0.80
C THR A 725 16.30 -11.18 -1.59
N PRO A 726 17.07 -10.83 -2.64
CA PRO A 726 16.76 -9.76 -3.58
C PRO A 726 15.31 -9.82 -4.13
N VAL A 727 14.54 -8.76 -3.91
CA VAL A 727 13.14 -8.60 -4.35
C VAL A 727 13.03 -7.44 -5.34
N GLU A 728 12.38 -7.68 -6.49
CA GLU A 728 12.14 -6.67 -7.54
C GLU A 728 10.70 -6.64 -8.07
N ILE A 729 10.28 -5.48 -8.59
CA ILE A 729 8.96 -5.36 -9.24
C ILE A 729 8.94 -6.11 -10.57
N GLY A 730 7.93 -6.95 -10.74
CA GLY A 730 7.73 -7.79 -11.91
C GLY A 730 8.43 -9.14 -11.82
N GLN A 731 9.20 -9.39 -10.77
CA GLN A 731 9.83 -10.69 -10.50
C GLN A 731 8.76 -11.73 -10.17
N ILE A 732 8.94 -12.94 -10.68
CA ILE A 732 8.08 -14.09 -10.37
C ILE A 732 8.36 -14.58 -8.95
N VAL A 733 7.32 -15.02 -8.25
CA VAL A 733 7.42 -15.54 -6.90
C VAL A 733 6.53 -16.76 -6.76
N THR A 734 7.11 -17.83 -6.23
CA THR A 734 6.38 -19.00 -5.77
C THR A 734 6.23 -18.89 -4.26
N PHE A 735 5.02 -19.08 -3.75
CA PHE A 735 4.74 -18.89 -2.34
C PHE A 735 3.78 -19.94 -1.80
N SER A 736 3.96 -20.32 -0.54
CA SER A 736 3.10 -21.27 0.17
C SER A 736 2.98 -20.91 1.65
N PRO A 737 1.86 -21.24 2.31
CA PRO A 737 1.81 -21.24 3.77
C PRO A 737 2.88 -22.16 4.34
N VAL A 738 3.49 -21.79 5.47
CA VAL A 738 4.61 -22.54 6.08
C VAL A 738 4.25 -24.01 6.34
N ASP A 739 2.99 -24.31 6.67
CA ASP A 739 2.50 -25.64 7.02
C ASP A 739 1.94 -26.43 5.83
N LYS A 740 1.81 -25.82 4.65
CA LYS A 740 1.14 -26.41 3.47
C LYS A 740 1.96 -26.23 2.20
N LEU A 741 3.16 -26.80 2.21
CA LEU A 741 4.12 -26.64 1.13
C LEU A 741 3.64 -27.24 -0.21
N GLU A 742 2.79 -28.28 -0.14
CA GLU A 742 2.13 -28.91 -1.30
C GLU A 742 1.14 -27.97 -2.01
N GLN A 743 0.69 -26.91 -1.35
CA GLN A 743 -0.22 -25.90 -1.90
C GLN A 743 0.53 -24.69 -2.45
N ALA A 744 1.72 -24.91 -3.03
CA ALA A 744 2.52 -23.85 -3.62
C ALA A 744 1.76 -23.15 -4.75
N LEU A 745 1.67 -21.83 -4.64
CA LEU A 745 1.05 -20.96 -5.63
C LEU A 745 2.11 -20.11 -6.29
N ILE A 746 1.77 -19.56 -7.45
CA ILE A 746 2.67 -18.71 -8.21
C ILE A 746 2.01 -17.38 -8.56
N GLY A 747 2.83 -16.33 -8.53
CA GLY A 747 2.44 -14.97 -8.80
C GLY A 747 3.63 -14.13 -9.20
N TYR A 748 3.42 -12.82 -9.30
CA TYR A 748 4.51 -11.87 -9.49
C TYR A 748 4.33 -10.67 -8.58
N ILE A 749 5.44 -10.01 -8.28
CA ILE A 749 5.47 -8.82 -7.44
C ILE A 749 4.95 -7.63 -8.25
N CYS A 750 3.81 -7.08 -7.83
CA CYS A 750 3.19 -5.93 -8.50
C CYS A 750 3.42 -4.60 -7.77
N ARG A 751 3.82 -4.65 -6.50
CA ARG A 751 4.12 -3.47 -5.68
C ARG A 751 5.12 -3.82 -4.60
N LEU A 752 6.07 -2.91 -4.38
CA LEU A 752 6.93 -2.90 -3.20
C LEU A 752 6.61 -1.66 -2.40
N HIS A 753 6.55 -1.76 -1.08
CA HIS A 753 6.35 -0.60 -0.22
C HIS A 753 7.24 -0.75 1.01
N ARG A 754 8.00 0.30 1.30
CA ARG A 754 8.89 0.34 2.45
C ARG A 754 8.34 1.30 3.50
N PRO A 755 7.49 0.85 4.44
CA PRO A 755 6.91 1.73 5.46
C PRO A 755 7.97 2.25 6.44
N ARG A 756 9.00 1.45 6.74
CA ARG A 756 10.14 1.78 7.59
C ARG A 756 11.44 1.34 6.95
N ASP A 757 12.57 1.87 7.41
CA ASP A 757 13.87 1.51 6.84
C ASP A 757 14.22 0.02 7.04
N ASP A 758 13.66 -0.66 8.02
CA ASP A 758 13.88 -2.07 8.34
C ASP A 758 12.72 -2.99 7.92
N GLU A 759 11.65 -2.48 7.31
CA GLU A 759 10.47 -3.26 6.95
C GLU A 759 10.15 -3.14 5.45
N ILE A 760 9.73 -4.25 4.84
CA ILE A 760 9.19 -4.25 3.48
C ILE A 760 7.84 -4.95 3.42
N GLU A 761 6.93 -4.34 2.67
CA GLU A 761 5.67 -4.92 2.22
C GLU A 761 5.75 -5.23 0.73
N VAL A 762 5.33 -6.44 0.37
CA VAL A 762 5.32 -6.96 -1.01
C VAL A 762 3.89 -7.35 -1.35
N ALA A 763 3.34 -6.74 -2.41
CA ALA A 763 2.08 -7.18 -2.98
C ALA A 763 2.33 -8.14 -4.14
N ILE A 764 1.72 -9.31 -4.07
CA ILE A 764 1.84 -10.39 -5.05
C ILE A 764 0.50 -10.53 -5.76
N THR A 765 0.51 -10.41 -7.09
CA THR A 765 -0.65 -10.77 -7.92
C THR A 765 -0.56 -12.25 -8.25
N ARG A 766 -1.58 -13.02 -7.88
CA ARG A 766 -1.66 -14.45 -8.21
C ARG A 766 -1.96 -14.62 -9.69
N VAL A 767 -1.25 -15.52 -10.36
CA VAL A 767 -1.48 -15.78 -11.80
C VAL A 767 -2.13 -17.13 -12.07
N ALA A 768 -2.09 -18.06 -11.11
CA ALA A 768 -2.53 -19.43 -11.34
C ALA A 768 -3.27 -20.03 -10.14
N LYS A 769 -4.25 -20.90 -10.43
CA LYS A 769 -4.86 -21.80 -9.45
C LYS A 769 -3.95 -22.98 -9.14
N TYR A 770 -3.27 -23.49 -10.18
CA TYR A 770 -2.39 -24.65 -10.15
C TYR A 770 -1.09 -24.35 -10.91
N ALA A 771 0.03 -24.87 -10.42
CA ALA A 771 1.34 -24.74 -11.07
C ALA A 771 2.15 -26.02 -10.89
N GLU A 772 2.86 -26.42 -11.94
CA GLU A 772 3.81 -27.54 -11.90
C GLU A 772 5.07 -27.23 -12.73
N ALA A 773 6.19 -27.81 -12.33
CA ALA A 773 7.42 -27.74 -13.12
C ALA A 773 7.26 -28.58 -14.40
N ALA A 774 7.74 -28.07 -15.53
CA ALA A 774 7.76 -28.83 -16.77
C ALA A 774 9.04 -28.54 -17.55
N LEU A 775 9.28 -29.34 -18.59
CA LEU A 775 10.34 -29.14 -19.56
C LEU A 775 9.74 -28.99 -20.95
N VAL A 776 10.30 -28.12 -21.78
CA VAL A 776 9.90 -27.97 -23.18
C VAL A 776 11.05 -28.26 -24.12
N GLN A 777 10.73 -28.87 -25.24
CA GLN A 777 11.63 -29.05 -26.37
C GLN A 777 10.94 -28.56 -27.64
N GLU A 778 11.63 -27.79 -28.47
CA GLU A 778 11.09 -27.36 -29.75
C GLU A 778 10.87 -28.58 -30.66
N ALA A 779 9.71 -28.66 -31.31
CA ALA A 779 9.34 -29.86 -32.06
C ALA A 779 10.23 -30.14 -33.29
N LEU A 780 10.94 -29.12 -33.78
CA LEU A 780 11.78 -29.15 -34.98
C LEU A 780 13.28 -28.93 -34.68
N GLY A 781 13.67 -28.80 -33.42
CA GLY A 781 15.07 -28.53 -33.01
C GLY A 781 15.69 -29.70 -32.24
N GLU A 782 17.00 -29.91 -32.41
CA GLU A 782 17.80 -30.87 -31.63
C GLU A 782 18.20 -30.32 -30.24
N GLU A 783 17.64 -29.18 -29.83
CA GLU A 783 18.02 -28.53 -28.58
C GLU A 783 17.62 -29.34 -27.34
N ALA A 784 18.42 -29.19 -26.29
CA ALA A 784 18.14 -29.75 -24.98
C ALA A 784 16.83 -29.19 -24.40
N ALA A 785 16.13 -30.02 -23.62
CA ALA A 785 14.88 -29.62 -23.00
C ALA A 785 15.12 -28.45 -22.00
N ARG A 786 14.37 -27.37 -22.15
CA ARG A 786 14.49 -26.15 -21.33
C ARG A 786 13.41 -26.10 -20.25
N PRO A 787 13.69 -25.55 -19.06
CA PRO A 787 12.73 -25.50 -17.95
C PRO A 787 11.61 -24.47 -18.19
N VAL A 788 10.37 -24.86 -17.93
CA VAL A 788 9.20 -23.98 -17.94
C VAL A 788 8.30 -24.30 -16.75
N ILE A 789 7.38 -23.39 -16.41
CA ILE A 789 6.34 -23.68 -15.41
C ILE A 789 5.01 -23.76 -16.15
N LEU A 790 4.35 -24.92 -16.06
CA LEU A 790 3.02 -25.13 -16.58
C LEU A 790 2.01 -24.68 -15.53
N ILE A 791 1.08 -23.82 -15.91
CA ILE A 791 0.08 -23.25 -15.00
C ILE A 791 -1.32 -23.43 -15.54
N GLN A 792 -2.27 -23.51 -14.62
CA GLN A 792 -3.68 -23.31 -14.91
C GLN A 792 -4.10 -21.98 -14.31
N ASP A 793 -4.60 -21.07 -15.14
CA ASP A 793 -5.00 -19.73 -14.70
C ASP A 793 -6.24 -19.76 -13.79
N LEU A 794 -6.71 -18.57 -13.37
CA LEU A 794 -7.90 -18.47 -12.52
C LEU A 794 -9.20 -18.88 -13.25
N ASP A 795 -9.20 -18.84 -14.59
CA ASP A 795 -10.30 -19.19 -15.48
C ASP A 795 -10.18 -20.62 -16.05
N GLU A 796 -9.29 -21.43 -15.48
CA GLU A 796 -9.04 -22.84 -15.82
C GLU A 796 -8.35 -23.11 -17.17
N HIS A 797 -7.79 -22.08 -17.82
CA HIS A 797 -7.02 -22.22 -19.04
C HIS A 797 -5.55 -22.56 -18.77
N TRP A 798 -5.02 -23.50 -19.55
CA TRP A 798 -3.61 -23.87 -19.50
C TRP A 798 -2.73 -22.81 -20.16
N ARG A 799 -1.66 -22.44 -19.45
CA ARG A 799 -0.65 -21.50 -19.92
C ARG A 799 0.73 -21.97 -19.52
N VAL A 800 1.75 -21.47 -20.21
CA VAL A 800 3.14 -21.77 -19.88
C VAL A 800 3.88 -20.49 -19.56
N ILE A 801 4.61 -20.52 -18.44
CA ILE A 801 5.55 -19.49 -18.04
C ILE A 801 6.93 -19.93 -18.53
N ALA A 802 7.52 -19.13 -19.41
CA ALA A 802 8.88 -19.31 -19.88
C ALA A 802 9.76 -18.14 -19.42
N PRO A 803 11.01 -18.41 -19.02
CA PRO A 803 12.04 -17.38 -18.87
C PRO A 803 12.13 -16.48 -20.10
N ALA A 804 12.35 -15.18 -19.90
CA ALA A 804 12.37 -14.20 -20.99
C ALA A 804 13.57 -14.38 -21.95
N ASP A 805 14.67 -14.96 -21.46
CA ASP A 805 15.88 -15.29 -22.22
C ASP A 805 15.69 -16.46 -23.19
N HIS A 806 14.63 -17.26 -23.02
CA HIS A 806 14.31 -18.33 -23.97
C HIS A 806 13.95 -17.80 -25.36
N GLY A 807 13.51 -16.55 -25.47
CA GLY A 807 13.24 -15.90 -26.77
C GLY A 807 12.06 -16.48 -27.56
N TYR A 808 11.14 -17.19 -26.89
CA TYR A 808 9.98 -17.78 -27.56
C TYR A 808 9.03 -16.73 -28.14
N VAL A 809 8.38 -17.09 -29.24
CA VAL A 809 7.39 -16.27 -29.93
C VAL A 809 6.06 -17.02 -30.05
N SER A 810 4.97 -16.29 -30.28
CA SER A 810 3.66 -16.89 -30.54
C SER A 810 3.73 -17.81 -31.76
N GLY A 811 3.12 -18.99 -31.68
CA GLY A 811 3.10 -20.00 -32.73
C GLY A 811 4.20 -21.06 -32.64
N THR A 812 5.20 -20.92 -31.76
CA THR A 812 6.28 -21.91 -31.61
C THR A 812 5.72 -23.29 -31.23
N PRO A 813 6.01 -24.35 -32.01
CA PRO A 813 5.58 -25.71 -31.68
C PRO A 813 6.53 -26.36 -30.66
N LEU A 814 5.97 -26.87 -29.57
CA LEU A 814 6.71 -27.43 -28.44
C LEU A 814 6.23 -28.85 -28.10
N LYS A 815 7.12 -29.64 -27.52
CA LYS A 815 6.80 -30.85 -26.75
C LYS A 815 6.98 -30.52 -25.27
N VAL A 816 5.88 -30.52 -24.51
CA VAL A 816 5.88 -30.25 -23.07
C VAL A 816 5.97 -31.58 -22.34
N THR A 817 6.97 -31.75 -21.48
CA THR A 817 7.16 -32.94 -20.64
C THR A 817 6.89 -32.57 -19.18
N GLN A 818 5.89 -33.22 -18.60
CA GLN A 818 5.48 -33.07 -17.20
C GLN A 818 6.38 -33.89 -16.26
N PRO A 819 6.36 -33.62 -14.94
CA PRO A 819 7.17 -34.34 -13.95
C PRO A 819 6.88 -35.85 -13.89
N ASN A 820 5.64 -36.24 -14.21
CA ASN A 820 5.21 -37.63 -14.31
C ASN A 820 5.77 -38.38 -15.56
N GLY A 821 6.63 -37.74 -16.35
CA GLY A 821 7.22 -38.29 -17.58
C GLY A 821 6.30 -38.23 -18.81
N ARG A 822 5.09 -37.67 -18.68
CA ARG A 822 4.15 -37.53 -19.79
C ARG A 822 4.60 -36.39 -20.71
N THR A 823 4.74 -36.69 -21.99
CA THR A 823 5.01 -35.69 -23.02
C THR A 823 3.76 -35.38 -23.84
N VAL A 824 3.45 -34.10 -24.00
CA VAL A 824 2.28 -33.60 -24.72
C VAL A 824 2.74 -32.61 -25.80
N PRO A 825 2.36 -32.79 -27.08
CA PRO A 825 2.62 -31.79 -28.10
C PRO A 825 1.72 -30.57 -27.85
N ALA A 826 2.29 -29.38 -27.92
CA ALA A 826 1.58 -28.12 -27.71
C ALA A 826 2.11 -27.04 -28.65
N ARG A 827 1.35 -25.95 -28.80
CA ARG A 827 1.79 -24.76 -29.52
C ARG A 827 1.56 -23.54 -28.65
N LEU A 828 2.55 -22.64 -28.62
CA LEU A 828 2.41 -21.35 -27.95
C LEU A 828 1.37 -20.51 -28.68
N GLY A 829 0.39 -20.02 -27.95
CA GLY A 829 -0.59 -19.04 -28.42
C GLY A 829 -0.13 -17.62 -28.12
N ASN A 830 -1.10 -16.74 -27.89
CA ASN A 830 -0.82 -15.33 -27.64
C ASN A 830 -0.09 -15.12 -26.31
N VAL A 831 0.73 -14.06 -26.27
CA VAL A 831 1.35 -13.60 -25.02
C VAL A 831 0.26 -13.00 -24.13
N TRP A 832 0.02 -13.63 -22.99
CA TRP A 832 -0.93 -13.16 -21.99
C TRP A 832 -0.31 -12.11 -21.07
N LEU A 833 0.93 -12.35 -20.63
CA LEU A 833 1.65 -11.47 -19.73
C LEU A 833 3.15 -11.50 -20.06
N ALA A 834 3.78 -10.35 -20.16
CA ALA A 834 5.23 -10.24 -20.28
C ALA A 834 5.80 -9.39 -19.14
N LYS A 835 6.85 -9.89 -18.49
CA LYS A 835 7.67 -9.18 -17.49
C LYS A 835 9.12 -9.23 -17.94
N ASN A 836 10.01 -8.57 -17.17
CA ASN A 836 11.44 -8.55 -17.52
C ASN A 836 12.05 -9.96 -17.51
N ASP A 837 11.60 -10.80 -16.57
CA ASP A 837 12.26 -12.09 -16.29
C ASP A 837 11.52 -13.27 -16.92
N PHE A 838 10.23 -13.11 -17.25
CA PHE A 838 9.41 -14.19 -17.78
C PHE A 838 8.32 -13.68 -18.72
N THR A 839 7.86 -14.57 -19.60
CA THR A 839 6.70 -14.38 -20.46
C THR A 839 5.73 -15.54 -20.28
N VAL A 840 4.45 -15.22 -20.20
CA VAL A 840 3.35 -16.18 -20.09
C VAL A 840 2.64 -16.26 -21.42
N PHE A 841 2.61 -17.46 -21.99
CA PHE A 841 1.95 -17.77 -23.24
C PHE A 841 0.71 -18.61 -22.98
N GLU A 842 -0.35 -18.37 -23.76
CA GLU A 842 -1.43 -19.34 -23.89
C GLU A 842 -0.88 -20.66 -24.42
N LEU A 843 -1.37 -21.78 -23.90
CA LEU A 843 -0.94 -23.09 -24.36
C LEU A 843 -2.10 -23.77 -25.08
N SER A 844 -1.93 -24.02 -26.36
CA SER A 844 -2.90 -24.74 -27.17
C SER A 844 -2.45 -26.19 -27.37
N SER A 845 -3.20 -27.14 -26.82
CA SER A 845 -2.94 -28.57 -27.02
C SER A 845 -4.20 -29.43 -26.81
N PRO A 846 -4.45 -30.42 -27.67
CA PRO A 846 -5.53 -31.38 -27.49
C PRO A 846 -5.33 -32.36 -26.32
N GLY A 847 -4.15 -32.37 -25.68
CA GLY A 847 -3.78 -33.34 -24.63
C GLY A 847 -4.16 -32.96 -23.20
N PHE A 848 -4.40 -31.67 -22.91
CA PHE A 848 -4.67 -31.17 -21.55
C PHE A 848 -6.17 -31.20 -21.17
N ASP A 849 -7.09 -31.09 -22.15
CA ASP A 849 -8.55 -31.07 -21.90
C ASP A 849 -9.14 -32.39 -21.36
N ARG A 850 -8.43 -33.53 -21.55
CA ARG A 850 -8.94 -34.86 -21.15
C ARG A 850 -8.76 -35.18 -19.66
N VAL A 851 -7.96 -34.42 -18.90
CA VAL A 851 -7.57 -34.79 -17.52
C VAL A 851 -8.64 -34.45 -16.48
N VAL A 852 -9.39 -33.36 -16.66
CA VAL A 852 -10.41 -32.90 -15.70
C VAL A 852 -11.49 -33.96 -15.44
N LYS A 853 -11.81 -34.80 -16.43
CA LYS A 853 -12.80 -35.88 -16.29
C LYS A 853 -12.30 -37.12 -15.53
N THR A 854 -10.99 -37.29 -15.37
CA THR A 854 -10.41 -38.54 -14.84
C THR A 854 -10.02 -38.42 -13.37
N GLU A 855 -9.68 -37.22 -12.89
CA GLU A 855 -9.38 -37.01 -11.46
C GLU A 855 -10.65 -36.81 -10.61
N GLN A 856 -11.71 -36.23 -11.17
CA GLN A 856 -13.04 -36.19 -10.52
C GLN A 856 -13.67 -37.59 -10.36
N ALA A 857 -13.23 -38.58 -11.13
CA ALA A 857 -13.69 -39.96 -11.00
C ALA A 857 -12.90 -40.78 -9.95
N LYS A 858 -11.79 -40.24 -9.42
CA LYS A 858 -10.99 -40.87 -8.36
C LYS A 858 -11.24 -40.27 -6.97
N SER A 859 -11.96 -39.16 -6.88
CA SER A 859 -12.36 -38.51 -5.63
C SER A 859 -13.86 -38.59 -5.33
N ALA A 860 -14.59 -39.47 -6.02
CA ALA A 860 -16.00 -39.80 -5.76
C ALA A 860 -16.14 -41.18 -5.13
#